data_AF-Q4DCE1-F1
#
_entry.id   AF-Q4DCE1-F1
#
_cell.length_a   1.000
_cell.length_b   1.000
_cell.length_c   1.000
_cell.angle_alpha   90.00
_cell.angle_beta   90.00
_cell.angle_gamma   90.00
#
_symmetry.space_group_name_H-M   'P 1'
#
loop_
_entity.id
_entity.type
_entity.pdbx_description
1 polymer ?
#
loop_
_entity_poly.entity_id
_entity_poly.type
_entity_poly.pdbx_seq_one_letter_code
_entity_poly.pdbx_strand_id
1 'polypeptide(L)'
;MLSRVAAMKAPRTHNRRRVTGSSGGRREGRESEPQRPKMSRRVFTSAVLLLLVVMICCGGAATAEVGSNADASTSGLALTGAITAEGSASGGVEGLQRVDLFVPQTTQVLPKTGTDSSRRDSFVSPSLVSAGGVIAAFAEGHIDAKKPHTESTKPSSDVVAEYIDSAWEWPTLVEKVKKEEWRAHTVLGKAEGEGSLDVVRHPTTTMKGNKVFLLVGSTALSPVIGGWKEGSLELKLVVGEVTKTSAGGEPSQWIKWGEVQSPVKRTTLAAQKGNLTDYIASGGSGVLMEDGTIVFSLMAVNEKNVFDVYSMIIYSKDNGSTWSLSEDISPAKCGAPRITEWEGSLLMIIDCEDEQRVYESRDMGTAWTEAVGTLPGVWTKSKSEEYPEGGLHVDALITAAIGKRRVMLYTQRGYASGENANTLYLWVTDNNRSFSVGPVGMDNAGEKELASTLLYSDGKLHLLQRRGSGEGSAISLSCLTEELKEIESVLSTWSQKDVFFSSFSIPTAGLVAVLSNASANNETWNDEYLCLNATVTNATKVKDGFQLTEPDSGVMWPVNTRDDNVRHVSLSHNFTLVASVTIEEAPSENTPLLTAVLVDAGPEYFMRLSYTADNKWETMFKDDKKPTTKSRPWVPKKEHQVALMLQGNKASVYIDGKSLGEEETPLKGETPLELFGFCFGACDIDDDDDDGGDDDGGGDGDDDDEDSPEESSPEEASPKESSPKEIGKKSRVTVTNVFLYNRPLNPTEMTAIKDRKPVSTRAPEPQVKIAPKPVAPAAPAVPGPREVPAAPGRTTVGRTANTQHAPAERLTSAGNEGTAREKGDGGANGDAGSAYGRELLPLLLLLGLWGFATA
;
A
#
# COMPACT_ATOMS: atom_id res chain seq x y z
N MET A 1 37.88 18.69 -30.24
CA MET A 1 38.90 17.62 -30.15
C MET A 1 38.16 16.28 -30.19
N LEU A 2 38.40 15.51 -31.26
CA LEU A 2 38.16 14.07 -31.54
C LEU A 2 37.12 13.32 -30.66
N SER A 3 35.90 13.04 -31.15
CA SER A 3 35.48 11.83 -31.91
C SER A 3 35.47 10.50 -31.13
N ARG A 4 34.26 9.95 -30.85
CA ARG A 4 33.86 8.54 -31.14
C ARG A 4 32.38 8.30 -30.79
N VAL A 5 31.61 7.94 -31.83
CA VAL A 5 30.23 7.45 -31.83
C VAL A 5 30.26 5.92 -31.72
N ALA A 6 29.33 5.31 -30.98
CA ALA A 6 28.96 3.90 -31.09
C ALA A 6 27.43 3.80 -31.19
N ALA A 7 26.96 3.05 -32.18
CA ALA A 7 25.56 2.89 -32.54
C ALA A 7 25.14 1.40 -32.55
N MET A 8 23.89 1.16 -32.13
CA MET A 8 22.88 0.27 -32.74
C MET A 8 23.01 -1.27 -32.62
N LYS A 9 21.93 -1.90 -32.17
CA LYS A 9 21.48 -3.22 -32.65
C LYS A 9 19.95 -3.26 -32.78
N ALA A 10 19.49 -3.45 -34.02
CA ALA A 10 18.17 -3.97 -34.39
C ALA A 10 18.40 -5.29 -35.17
N PRO A 11 17.52 -6.30 -35.11
CA PRO A 11 17.59 -7.44 -36.00
C PRO A 11 16.81 -7.21 -37.30
N ARG A 12 17.49 -7.48 -38.42
CA ARG A 12 17.01 -7.37 -39.82
C ARG A 12 16.19 -8.59 -40.27
N THR A 13 15.28 -8.32 -41.21
CA THR A 13 14.57 -9.24 -42.10
C THR A 13 15.49 -9.84 -43.20
N HIS A 14 15.20 -11.08 -43.67
CA HIS A 14 14.83 -11.45 -45.06
C HIS A 14 15.18 -12.89 -45.53
N ASN A 15 14.18 -13.50 -46.19
CA ASN A 15 14.20 -14.37 -47.39
C ASN A 15 14.56 -15.88 -47.30
N ARG A 16 13.62 -16.77 -47.69
CA ARG A 16 13.50 -17.34 -49.07
C ARG A 16 12.38 -18.40 -49.25
N ARG A 17 11.60 -18.22 -50.34
CA ARG A 17 11.11 -19.19 -51.37
C ARG A 17 9.87 -20.10 -51.17
N ARG A 18 8.87 -19.84 -52.07
CA ARG A 18 8.15 -20.76 -53.03
C ARG A 18 7.17 -21.80 -52.44
N VAL A 19 5.96 -22.10 -52.95
CA VAL A 19 5.26 -21.95 -54.25
C VAL A 19 3.73 -21.86 -54.00
N THR A 20 3.06 -21.18 -54.93
CA THR A 20 1.63 -21.00 -55.25
C THR A 20 0.78 -22.28 -55.37
N GLY A 21 -0.53 -22.18 -55.09
CA GLY A 21 -1.53 -23.16 -55.53
C GLY A 21 -2.94 -22.89 -54.98
N SER A 22 -3.92 -22.75 -55.86
CA SER A 22 -5.24 -22.12 -55.65
C SER A 22 -6.40 -23.12 -55.62
N SER A 23 -7.48 -22.71 -54.92
CA SER A 23 -8.92 -22.92 -55.19
C SER A 23 -9.59 -24.31 -55.20
N GLY A 24 -10.74 -24.36 -54.52
CA GLY A 24 -11.82 -25.35 -54.64
C GLY A 24 -11.89 -26.26 -53.42
N GLY A 25 -13.00 -26.49 -52.71
CA GLY A 25 -14.39 -26.19 -52.92
C GLY A 25 -15.21 -27.29 -52.23
N ARG A 26 -16.00 -26.90 -51.22
CA ARG A 26 -17.28 -27.50 -50.80
C ARG A 26 -17.31 -28.91 -50.14
N ARG A 27 -17.89 -28.89 -48.93
CA ARG A 27 -18.90 -29.80 -48.31
C ARG A 27 -18.47 -31.03 -47.49
N GLU A 28 -18.92 -30.96 -46.23
CA GLU A 28 -19.61 -31.97 -45.40
C GLU A 28 -18.84 -33.20 -44.90
N GLY A 29 -18.75 -33.30 -43.57
CA GLY A 29 -18.25 -34.47 -42.86
C GLY A 29 -18.16 -34.21 -41.36
N ARG A 30 -19.23 -34.55 -40.65
CA ARG A 30 -19.46 -34.45 -39.20
C ARG A 30 -18.85 -35.70 -38.55
N GLU A 31 -17.91 -35.58 -37.62
CA GLU A 31 -17.66 -36.59 -36.58
C GLU A 31 -16.65 -36.12 -35.51
N SER A 32 -17.02 -36.40 -34.25
CA SER A 32 -16.15 -36.74 -33.11
C SER A 32 -15.49 -35.64 -32.28
N GLU A 33 -16.20 -35.30 -31.20
CA GLU A 33 -15.77 -34.71 -29.92
C GLU A 33 -14.53 -35.42 -29.32
N PRO A 34 -13.50 -34.68 -28.81
CA PRO A 34 -12.48 -35.27 -27.94
C PRO A 34 -13.03 -35.42 -26.51
N GLN A 35 -13.05 -36.66 -26.03
CA GLN A 35 -13.44 -37.04 -24.67
C GLN A 35 -12.57 -36.37 -23.60
N ARG A 36 -13.22 -35.85 -22.55
CA ARG A 36 -12.59 -35.54 -21.25
C ARG A 36 -11.88 -36.77 -20.69
N PRO A 37 -10.66 -36.63 -20.13
CA PRO A 37 -10.08 -37.68 -19.31
C PRO A 37 -10.86 -37.77 -17.99
N LYS A 38 -11.52 -38.91 -17.77
CA LYS A 38 -11.88 -39.37 -16.43
C LYS A 38 -10.60 -39.86 -15.75
N MET A 39 -10.22 -39.28 -14.62
CA MET A 39 -9.39 -39.98 -13.64
C MET A 39 -9.97 -39.90 -12.24
N SER A 40 -9.66 -40.96 -11.52
CA SER A 40 -10.25 -41.61 -10.37
C SER A 40 -10.72 -40.75 -9.20
N ARG A 41 -11.89 -41.15 -8.68
CA ARG A 41 -12.23 -41.07 -7.26
C ARG A 41 -11.11 -41.71 -6.43
N ARG A 42 -10.33 -40.92 -5.70
CA ARG A 42 -9.67 -41.38 -4.47
C ARG A 42 -10.30 -40.65 -3.31
N VAL A 43 -10.94 -41.44 -2.47
CA VAL A 43 -11.48 -41.07 -1.17
C VAL A 43 -10.27 -40.97 -0.24
N PHE A 44 -9.82 -39.76 0.09
CA PHE A 44 -8.85 -39.56 1.17
C PHE A 44 -9.61 -39.26 2.45
N THR A 45 -9.74 -40.31 3.26
CA THR A 45 -10.14 -40.27 4.65
C THR A 45 -9.06 -39.57 5.48
N SER A 46 -9.13 -38.25 5.62
CA SER A 46 -8.36 -37.51 6.63
C SER A 46 -9.25 -37.25 7.84
N ALA A 47 -9.52 -38.31 8.60
CA ALA A 47 -10.26 -38.27 9.86
C ALA A 47 -9.42 -38.80 11.05
N VAL A 48 -8.11 -38.97 10.84
CA VAL A 48 -7.19 -39.58 11.83
C VAL A 48 -6.05 -38.65 12.23
N LEU A 49 -5.78 -37.56 11.49
CA LEU A 49 -4.78 -36.55 11.90
C LEU A 49 -5.33 -35.47 12.84
N LEU A 50 -6.66 -35.40 13.03
CA LEU A 50 -7.35 -34.42 13.87
C LEU A 50 -7.52 -34.88 15.34
N LEU A 51 -6.97 -36.04 15.72
CA LEU A 51 -7.07 -36.61 17.07
C LEU A 51 -5.74 -36.61 17.87
N LEU A 52 -4.64 -36.14 17.27
CA LEU A 52 -3.31 -36.12 17.92
C LEU A 52 -2.88 -34.73 18.43
N VAL A 53 -3.60 -33.65 18.09
CA VAL A 53 -3.29 -32.28 18.54
C VAL A 53 -4.15 -31.85 19.74
N VAL A 54 -5.16 -32.64 20.15
CA VAL A 54 -6.13 -32.29 21.21
C VAL A 54 -5.76 -32.86 22.60
N MET A 55 -4.67 -33.61 22.75
CA MET A 55 -4.41 -34.41 23.97
C MET A 55 -3.16 -34.03 24.79
N ILE A 56 -2.48 -32.91 24.50
CA ILE A 56 -1.28 -32.51 25.24
C ILE A 56 -1.46 -31.10 25.83
N CYS A 57 -1.52 -31.04 27.16
CA CYS A 57 -1.39 -29.87 28.04
C CYS A 57 -2.66 -29.14 28.51
N CYS A 58 -3.66 -29.91 28.97
CA CYS A 58 -4.44 -29.53 30.16
C CYS A 58 -3.63 -29.87 31.43
N GLY A 59 -3.14 -28.88 32.17
CA GLY A 59 -2.55 -29.14 33.48
C GLY A 59 -1.96 -27.91 34.19
N GLY A 60 -2.69 -27.39 35.17
CA GLY A 60 -2.09 -26.73 36.35
C GLY A 60 -2.34 -25.23 36.52
N ALA A 61 -3.48 -24.88 37.10
CA ALA A 61 -3.71 -23.58 37.71
C ALA A 61 -3.20 -23.57 39.17
N ALA A 62 -2.45 -22.54 39.56
CA ALA A 62 -2.32 -22.12 40.96
C ALA A 62 -2.02 -20.62 41.06
N THR A 63 -2.85 -19.94 41.84
CA THR A 63 -2.94 -18.50 42.13
C THR A 63 -2.01 -18.06 43.26
N ALA A 64 -1.43 -16.84 43.18
CA ALA A 64 -1.20 -15.95 44.34
C ALA A 64 -0.76 -14.52 43.95
N GLU A 65 -1.69 -13.58 44.12
CA GLU A 65 -1.65 -12.23 44.72
C GLU A 65 -0.39 -11.31 44.81
N VAL A 66 -0.65 -10.07 44.35
CA VAL A 66 -0.37 -8.74 44.95
C VAL A 66 0.96 -8.02 44.69
N GLY A 67 0.84 -6.79 44.17
CA GLY A 67 1.80 -5.70 44.37
C GLY A 67 1.73 -4.60 43.32
N SER A 68 0.85 -3.60 43.50
CA SER A 68 0.79 -2.39 42.69
C SER A 68 2.11 -1.61 42.72
N ASN A 69 2.58 -1.13 41.57
CA ASN A 69 3.11 0.22 41.40
C ASN A 69 3.12 0.60 39.92
N ALA A 70 2.62 1.80 39.66
CA ALA A 70 2.49 2.42 38.36
C ALA A 70 3.85 2.65 37.70
N ASP A 71 3.96 2.36 36.40
CA ASP A 71 4.73 3.16 35.45
C ASP A 71 4.19 2.92 34.04
N ALA A 72 3.76 4.01 33.40
CA ALA A 72 3.16 4.04 32.08
C ALA A 72 4.24 3.80 31.01
N SER A 73 4.31 2.60 30.43
CA SER A 73 5.17 2.27 29.27
C SER A 73 4.74 0.95 28.63
N THR A 74 3.55 0.88 28.04
CA THR A 74 3.16 -0.24 27.16
C THR A 74 2.08 0.20 26.17
N SER A 75 2.49 0.85 25.08
CA SER A 75 1.67 1.02 23.88
C SER A 75 2.46 0.40 22.73
N GLY A 76 2.23 -0.89 22.56
CA GLY A 76 2.85 -1.79 21.60
C GLY A 76 2.09 -3.11 21.68
N LEU A 77 0.83 -3.10 21.24
CA LEU A 77 -0.03 -4.27 21.18
C LEU A 77 -0.49 -4.41 19.74
N ALA A 78 0.32 -5.12 18.95
CA ALA A 78 -0.18 -5.84 17.80
C ALA A 78 -1.26 -6.81 18.31
N LEU A 79 -2.43 -6.78 17.68
CA LEU A 79 -3.49 -7.78 17.81
C LEU A 79 -3.00 -9.11 17.20
N THR A 80 -2.01 -9.74 17.82
CA THR A 80 -1.56 -11.10 17.53
C THR A 80 -1.19 -11.75 18.86
N GLY A 81 -2.20 -12.19 19.60
CA GLY A 81 -2.03 -12.90 20.86
C GLY A 81 -3.34 -13.52 21.32
N ALA A 82 -3.36 -14.85 21.37
CA ALA A 82 -4.36 -15.75 21.95
C ALA A 82 -5.52 -16.22 21.04
N ILE A 83 -5.29 -17.27 20.24
CA ILE A 83 -6.31 -18.31 19.99
C ILE A 83 -5.64 -19.70 19.93
N THR A 84 -5.35 -20.27 21.10
CA THR A 84 -5.34 -21.72 21.29
C THR A 84 -6.49 -22.06 22.22
N ALA A 85 -7.25 -23.10 21.89
CA ALA A 85 -8.32 -23.76 22.65
C ALA A 85 -9.77 -23.45 22.22
N GLU A 86 -10.27 -24.35 21.35
CA GLU A 86 -11.56 -25.05 21.39
C GLU A 86 -12.80 -24.34 21.98
N GLY A 87 -13.77 -24.08 21.11
CA GLY A 87 -15.17 -23.90 21.50
C GLY A 87 -15.92 -22.89 20.64
N SER A 88 -16.77 -23.39 19.74
CA SER A 88 -17.67 -22.60 18.90
C SER A 88 -18.47 -21.53 19.68
N ALA A 89 -18.06 -20.27 19.57
CA ALA A 89 -18.89 -19.06 19.61
C ALA A 89 -17.97 -17.83 19.44
N SER A 90 -18.23 -16.97 18.46
CA SER A 90 -18.08 -15.51 18.55
C SER A 90 -16.98 -15.00 19.52
N GLY A 91 -15.76 -14.73 19.04
CA GLY A 91 -14.76 -14.04 19.86
C GLY A 91 -13.44 -13.78 19.14
N GLY A 92 -13.03 -12.50 19.07
CA GLY A 92 -11.62 -12.17 18.83
C GLY A 92 -11.31 -10.82 18.19
N VAL A 93 -12.19 -10.27 17.35
CA VAL A 93 -12.05 -8.89 16.83
C VAL A 93 -13.15 -8.07 17.50
N GLU A 94 -12.79 -6.99 18.20
CA GLU A 94 -13.77 -6.01 18.66
C GLU A 94 -14.59 -5.59 17.44
N GLY A 95 -15.86 -6.02 17.37
CA GLY A 95 -16.58 -6.11 16.10
C GLY A 95 -16.61 -4.76 15.39
N LEU A 96 -15.97 -4.69 14.22
CA LEU A 96 -15.90 -3.50 13.38
C LEU A 96 -17.28 -2.81 13.33
N GLN A 97 -17.33 -1.55 13.70
CA GLN A 97 -18.57 -0.77 13.70
C GLN A 97 -19.09 -0.65 12.26
N ARG A 98 -20.07 -1.49 11.90
CA ARG A 98 -20.59 -1.66 10.52
C ARG A 98 -22.11 -1.47 10.45
N VAL A 99 -22.58 -0.88 9.36
CA VAL A 99 -24.00 -0.77 9.01
C VAL A 99 -24.19 -1.11 7.53
N ASP A 100 -25.21 -1.90 7.22
CA ASP A 100 -25.58 -2.19 5.85
C ASP A 100 -26.39 -1.04 5.26
N LEU A 101 -25.88 -0.45 4.17
CA LEU A 101 -26.58 0.59 3.43
C LEU A 101 -27.43 -0.05 2.32
N PHE A 102 -26.79 -0.87 1.49
CA PHE A 102 -27.43 -1.49 0.34
C PHE A 102 -27.52 -2.99 0.53
N VAL A 103 -28.75 -3.51 0.69
CA VAL A 103 -29.03 -4.91 0.94
C VAL A 103 -29.93 -5.47 -0.18
N PRO A 104 -29.50 -6.51 -0.91
CA PRO A 104 -30.30 -7.19 -1.92
C PRO A 104 -31.71 -7.51 -1.45
N GLN A 105 -32.71 -7.33 -2.32
CA GLN A 105 -34.13 -7.60 -2.04
C GLN A 105 -34.74 -6.86 -0.83
N THR A 106 -33.99 -5.97 -0.19
CA THR A 106 -34.38 -5.35 1.08
C THR A 106 -34.38 -3.83 0.95
N THR A 107 -33.27 -3.24 0.51
CA THR A 107 -33.18 -1.78 0.32
C THR A 107 -34.16 -1.32 -0.75
N GLN A 108 -35.01 -0.37 -0.36
CA GLN A 108 -35.98 0.27 -1.24
C GLN A 108 -35.30 1.45 -1.95
N VAL A 109 -35.31 1.41 -3.28
CA VAL A 109 -34.71 2.43 -4.14
C VAL A 109 -35.81 3.30 -4.75
N LEU A 110 -35.80 4.58 -4.42
CA LEU A 110 -36.68 5.58 -5.02
C LEU A 110 -36.20 5.92 -6.45
N PRO A 111 -37.11 5.97 -7.44
CA PRO A 111 -36.77 6.42 -8.77
C PRO A 111 -36.55 7.94 -8.78
N LYS A 112 -35.82 8.44 -9.78
CA LYS A 112 -35.63 9.88 -9.98
C LYS A 112 -36.94 10.62 -10.28
N THR A 113 -37.89 9.93 -10.91
CA THR A 113 -39.23 10.42 -11.25
C THR A 113 -40.28 9.42 -10.79
N GLY A 114 -41.30 9.90 -10.09
CA GLY A 114 -42.34 9.06 -9.49
C GLY A 114 -42.08 8.73 -8.03
N THR A 115 -42.98 7.97 -7.43
CA THR A 115 -42.97 7.64 -5.99
C THR A 115 -42.80 6.15 -5.71
N ASP A 116 -42.88 5.30 -6.74
CA ASP A 116 -42.90 3.86 -6.55
C ASP A 116 -41.47 3.34 -6.37
N SER A 117 -41.12 3.00 -5.12
CA SER A 117 -39.85 2.39 -4.81
C SER A 117 -39.77 0.96 -5.35
N SER A 118 -38.58 0.54 -5.74
CA SER A 118 -38.29 -0.82 -6.20
C SER A 118 -37.05 -1.38 -5.52
N ARG A 119 -36.91 -2.70 -5.50
CA ARG A 119 -35.75 -3.39 -4.95
C ARG A 119 -34.74 -3.70 -6.06
N ARG A 120 -33.53 -4.07 -5.67
CA ARG A 120 -32.47 -4.55 -6.57
C ARG A 120 -32.06 -5.96 -6.17
N ASP A 121 -31.64 -6.73 -7.16
CA ASP A 121 -31.18 -8.10 -7.00
C ASP A 121 -29.75 -8.15 -6.46
N SER A 122 -28.92 -7.14 -6.76
CA SER A 122 -27.59 -6.98 -6.16
C SER A 122 -27.11 -5.54 -6.19
N PHE A 123 -26.12 -5.23 -5.34
CA PHE A 123 -25.42 -3.95 -5.29
C PHE A 123 -23.91 -4.16 -5.41
N VAL A 124 -23.29 -3.45 -6.35
CA VAL A 124 -21.87 -3.64 -6.69
C VAL A 124 -21.13 -2.32 -6.91
N SER A 125 -19.80 -2.39 -7.05
CA SER A 125 -18.93 -1.24 -7.39
C SER A 125 -19.09 -0.03 -6.45
N PRO A 126 -18.74 -0.18 -5.16
CA PRO A 126 -18.90 0.89 -4.18
C PRO A 126 -18.07 2.14 -4.53
N SER A 127 -18.64 3.32 -4.32
CA SER A 127 -17.94 4.61 -4.43
C SER A 127 -18.40 5.55 -3.32
N LEU A 128 -17.47 6.31 -2.74
CA LEU A 128 -17.73 7.10 -1.54
C LEU A 128 -17.05 8.46 -1.66
N VAL A 129 -17.80 9.53 -1.40
CA VAL A 129 -17.32 10.92 -1.50
C VAL A 129 -17.93 11.79 -0.43
N SER A 130 -17.20 12.80 0.04
CA SER A 130 -17.70 13.81 0.96
C SER A 130 -17.70 15.18 0.30
N ALA A 131 -18.80 15.91 0.39
CA ALA A 131 -18.90 17.30 -0.08
C ALA A 131 -19.94 18.07 0.74
N GLY A 132 -19.67 19.33 1.08
CA GLY A 132 -20.66 20.22 1.72
C GLY A 132 -21.30 19.68 3.00
N GLY A 133 -20.59 18.89 3.80
CA GLY A 133 -21.11 18.25 5.02
C GLY A 133 -22.04 17.04 4.77
N VAL A 134 -21.93 16.45 3.58
CA VAL A 134 -22.67 15.24 3.17
C VAL A 134 -21.67 14.20 2.67
N ILE A 135 -21.70 13.02 3.26
CA ILE A 135 -21.08 11.82 2.71
C ILE A 135 -22.11 11.14 1.80
N ALA A 136 -21.74 10.88 0.55
CA ALA A 136 -22.57 10.18 -0.41
C ALA A 136 -21.95 8.83 -0.75
N ALA A 137 -22.66 7.75 -0.42
CA ALA A 137 -22.31 6.39 -0.78
C ALA A 137 -23.07 5.99 -2.04
N PHE A 138 -22.36 5.50 -3.05
CA PHE A 138 -22.90 5.09 -4.34
C PHE A 138 -22.67 3.60 -4.58
N ALA A 139 -23.59 3.02 -5.34
CA ALA A 139 -23.50 1.64 -5.82
C ALA A 139 -24.18 1.50 -7.18
N GLU A 140 -23.78 0.49 -7.94
CA GLU A 140 -24.61 -0.02 -9.03
C GLU A 140 -25.69 -0.91 -8.43
N GLY A 141 -26.96 -0.55 -8.61
CA GLY A 141 -28.10 -1.40 -8.26
C GLY A 141 -28.57 -2.20 -9.47
N HIS A 142 -28.43 -3.52 -9.43
CA HIS A 142 -28.75 -4.41 -10.55
C HIS A 142 -30.17 -5.00 -10.44
N ILE A 143 -30.82 -5.15 -11.60
CA ILE A 143 -32.02 -5.96 -11.79
C ILE A 143 -31.69 -7.04 -12.81
N ASP A 144 -31.82 -8.28 -12.40
CA ASP A 144 -31.46 -9.45 -13.19
C ASP A 144 -32.52 -9.80 -14.22
N ALA A 145 -32.07 -10.39 -15.32
CA ALA A 145 -32.96 -10.88 -16.36
C ALA A 145 -33.79 -12.07 -15.84
N LYS A 146 -35.11 -12.00 -15.95
CA LYS A 146 -36.02 -13.11 -15.58
C LYS A 146 -36.40 -13.94 -16.81
N LYS A 147 -36.70 -15.23 -16.60
CA LYS A 147 -37.25 -16.12 -17.64
C LYS A 147 -38.78 -16.16 -17.52
N PRO A 148 -39.54 -16.16 -18.64
CA PRO A 148 -39.07 -16.01 -20.03
C PRO A 148 -38.55 -14.59 -20.29
N HIS A 149 -37.61 -14.47 -21.24
CA HIS A 149 -37.05 -13.18 -21.65
C HIS A 149 -38.07 -12.39 -22.48
N THR A 150 -38.63 -11.34 -21.88
CA THR A 150 -39.59 -10.39 -22.44
C THR A 150 -39.13 -8.98 -22.07
N GLU A 151 -39.68 -7.93 -22.69
CA GLU A 151 -39.34 -6.54 -22.33
C GLU A 151 -39.56 -6.23 -20.84
N SER A 152 -40.54 -6.88 -20.19
CA SER A 152 -40.78 -6.74 -18.75
C SER A 152 -39.75 -7.47 -17.86
N THR A 153 -38.90 -8.32 -18.45
CA THR A 153 -37.83 -9.06 -17.77
C THR A 153 -36.43 -8.68 -18.27
N LYS A 154 -36.33 -7.53 -18.96
CA LYS A 154 -35.07 -6.93 -19.39
C LYS A 154 -34.21 -6.60 -18.16
N PRO A 155 -32.94 -7.04 -18.13
CA PRO A 155 -32.03 -6.66 -17.06
C PRO A 155 -31.70 -5.17 -17.17
N SER A 156 -31.37 -4.56 -16.04
CA SER A 156 -30.94 -3.17 -16.01
C SER A 156 -30.04 -2.91 -14.81
N SER A 157 -29.27 -1.84 -14.87
CA SER A 157 -28.61 -1.30 -13.69
C SER A 157 -28.78 0.20 -13.62
N ASP A 158 -28.87 0.71 -12.39
CA ASP A 158 -28.92 2.13 -12.08
C ASP A 158 -27.78 2.48 -11.11
N VAL A 159 -27.34 3.73 -11.09
CA VAL A 159 -26.51 4.24 -9.99
C VAL A 159 -27.44 4.69 -8.89
N VAL A 160 -27.35 4.02 -7.75
CA VAL A 160 -28.08 4.37 -6.54
C VAL A 160 -27.16 5.11 -5.57
N ALA A 161 -27.74 5.94 -4.72
CA ALA A 161 -27.00 6.60 -3.66
C ALA A 161 -27.78 6.66 -2.34
N GLU A 162 -27.04 6.72 -1.24
CA GLU A 162 -27.51 7.07 0.09
C GLU A 162 -26.66 8.22 0.62
N TYR A 163 -27.30 9.19 1.29
CA TYR A 163 -26.64 10.39 1.78
C TYR A 163 -26.65 10.43 3.30
N ILE A 164 -25.47 10.66 3.86
CA ILE A 164 -25.19 10.66 5.29
C ILE A 164 -24.70 12.05 5.67
N ASP A 165 -25.19 12.55 6.79
CA ASP A 165 -24.68 13.80 7.35
C ASP A 165 -23.30 13.54 7.95
N SER A 166 -22.26 14.25 7.48
CA SER A 166 -20.90 14.02 8.00
C SER A 166 -20.75 14.41 9.48
N ALA A 167 -21.67 15.21 10.01
CA ALA A 167 -21.73 15.58 11.43
C ALA A 167 -22.39 14.50 12.31
N TRP A 168 -22.99 13.45 11.74
CA TRP A 168 -23.56 12.38 12.55
C TRP A 168 -22.46 11.56 13.24
N GLU A 169 -22.70 11.27 14.52
CA GLU A 169 -21.95 10.26 15.24
C GLU A 169 -22.47 8.87 14.88
N TRP A 170 -21.62 7.86 15.04
CA TRP A 170 -21.92 6.50 14.59
C TRP A 170 -23.27 5.94 15.10
N PRO A 171 -23.63 6.05 16.40
CA PRO A 171 -24.92 5.56 16.88
C PRO A 171 -26.13 6.24 16.20
N THR A 172 -26.01 7.53 15.88
CA THR A 172 -27.05 8.29 15.20
C THR A 172 -27.24 7.82 13.76
N LEU A 173 -26.14 7.58 13.04
CA LEU A 173 -26.19 7.01 11.70
C LEU A 173 -26.89 5.65 11.71
N VAL A 174 -26.47 4.74 12.60
CA VAL A 174 -27.06 3.40 12.73
C VAL A 174 -28.56 3.48 13.05
N GLU A 175 -28.96 4.38 13.96
CA GLU A 175 -30.38 4.60 14.28
C GLU A 175 -31.17 5.11 13.06
N LYS A 176 -30.59 6.01 12.26
CA LYS A 176 -31.23 6.57 11.06
C LYS A 176 -31.42 5.54 9.95
N VAL A 177 -30.39 4.76 9.64
CA VAL A 177 -30.43 3.72 8.60
C VAL A 177 -31.42 2.62 8.94
N LYS A 178 -31.62 2.31 10.23
CA LYS A 178 -32.60 1.30 10.69
C LYS A 178 -34.06 1.75 10.59
N LYS A 179 -34.34 3.03 10.29
CA LYS A 179 -35.73 3.51 10.18
C LYS A 179 -36.38 2.99 8.91
N GLU A 180 -37.64 2.59 9.00
CA GLU A 180 -38.42 2.15 7.84
C GLU A 180 -38.58 3.21 6.76
N GLU A 181 -38.34 4.49 7.06
CA GLU A 181 -38.38 5.61 6.11
C GLU A 181 -37.06 5.79 5.33
N TRP A 182 -35.98 5.14 5.75
CA TRP A 182 -34.69 5.24 5.07
C TRP A 182 -34.76 4.59 3.68
N ARG A 183 -34.30 5.32 2.67
CA ARG A 183 -34.39 4.91 1.26
C ARG A 183 -33.11 5.30 0.54
N ALA A 184 -32.66 4.41 -0.34
CA ALA A 184 -31.74 4.77 -1.39
C ALA A 184 -32.51 5.49 -2.52
N HIS A 185 -31.82 6.26 -3.34
CA HIS A 185 -32.42 6.91 -4.51
C HIS A 185 -31.57 6.74 -5.76
N THR A 186 -32.24 6.76 -6.90
CA THR A 186 -31.61 6.64 -8.22
C THR A 186 -31.01 7.98 -8.63
N VAL A 187 -29.71 8.00 -8.93
CA VAL A 187 -28.98 9.17 -9.43
C VAL A 187 -28.96 9.20 -10.96
N LEU A 188 -28.59 8.07 -11.57
CA LEU A 188 -28.56 7.82 -13.01
C LEU A 188 -29.19 6.46 -13.29
N GLY A 189 -29.93 6.33 -14.40
CA GLY A 189 -30.60 5.08 -14.75
C GLY A 189 -31.51 5.23 -15.97
N LYS A 190 -32.34 4.21 -16.23
CA LYS A 190 -33.17 4.10 -17.45
C LYS A 190 -34.11 5.29 -17.69
N ALA A 191 -34.53 6.00 -16.64
CA ALA A 191 -35.47 7.11 -16.74
C ALA A 191 -34.92 8.36 -17.47
N GLU A 192 -33.61 8.42 -17.71
CA GLU A 192 -32.96 9.58 -18.30
C GLU A 192 -32.88 9.51 -19.84
N GLY A 193 -33.98 9.90 -20.51
CA GLY A 193 -34.00 10.28 -21.94
C GLY A 193 -33.78 9.14 -22.95
N GLU A 194 -34.03 9.43 -24.23
CA GLU A 194 -33.79 8.47 -25.33
C GLU A 194 -32.29 8.16 -25.50
N GLY A 195 -31.81 7.04 -24.96
CA GLY A 195 -30.52 6.45 -25.32
C GLY A 195 -29.66 5.90 -24.18
N SER A 196 -28.99 4.77 -24.44
CA SER A 196 -27.81 4.19 -23.78
C SER A 196 -27.74 4.03 -22.24
N LEU A 197 -28.81 4.19 -21.46
CA LEU A 197 -28.79 4.06 -19.99
C LEU A 197 -29.55 2.82 -19.47
N ASP A 198 -29.63 1.75 -20.25
CA ASP A 198 -30.20 0.49 -19.74
C ASP A 198 -29.30 -0.15 -18.68
N VAL A 199 -27.98 -0.02 -18.88
CA VAL A 199 -26.94 -0.51 -17.98
C VAL A 199 -25.99 0.64 -17.72
N VAL A 200 -25.77 0.96 -16.45
CA VAL A 200 -24.72 1.85 -15.96
C VAL A 200 -23.74 1.08 -15.08
N ARG A 201 -22.46 1.45 -15.15
CA ARG A 201 -21.36 0.71 -14.54
C ARG A 201 -20.33 1.64 -13.92
N HIS A 202 -19.68 1.13 -12.87
CA HIS A 202 -18.52 1.67 -12.20
C HIS A 202 -18.68 3.15 -11.80
N PRO A 203 -19.63 3.48 -10.89
CA PRO A 203 -19.72 4.82 -10.36
C PRO A 203 -18.35 5.21 -9.78
N THR A 204 -17.79 6.28 -10.34
CA THR A 204 -16.49 6.83 -9.93
C THR A 204 -16.73 8.27 -9.53
N THR A 205 -16.41 8.61 -8.28
CA THR A 205 -16.79 9.91 -7.72
C THR A 205 -15.60 10.69 -7.22
N THR A 206 -15.71 12.02 -7.31
CA THR A 206 -14.79 12.96 -6.66
C THR A 206 -15.53 14.26 -6.39
N MET A 207 -14.89 15.21 -5.70
CA MET A 207 -15.55 16.44 -5.27
C MET A 207 -14.71 17.68 -5.58
N LYS A 208 -15.37 18.83 -5.64
CA LYS A 208 -14.70 20.14 -5.58
C LYS A 208 -15.61 21.15 -4.90
N GLY A 209 -15.26 21.54 -3.68
CA GLY A 209 -16.13 22.38 -2.85
C GLY A 209 -17.45 21.68 -2.53
N ASN A 210 -18.59 22.31 -2.84
CA ASN A 210 -19.93 21.72 -2.64
C ASN A 210 -20.42 20.90 -3.85
N LYS A 211 -19.57 20.64 -4.84
CA LYS A 211 -19.94 19.85 -6.02
C LYS A 211 -19.41 18.44 -5.93
N VAL A 212 -20.24 17.48 -6.32
CA VAL A 212 -19.90 16.07 -6.50
C VAL A 212 -19.89 15.76 -7.99
N PHE A 213 -18.81 15.19 -8.50
CA PHE A 213 -18.69 14.72 -9.88
C PHE A 213 -18.84 13.21 -9.87
N LEU A 214 -19.77 12.69 -10.67
CA LEU A 214 -20.03 11.26 -10.82
C LEU A 214 -19.83 10.87 -12.29
N LEU A 215 -18.82 10.03 -12.56
CA LEU A 215 -18.53 9.45 -13.85
C LEU A 215 -18.94 7.97 -13.86
N VAL A 216 -19.60 7.53 -14.94
CA VAL A 216 -20.05 6.14 -15.14
C VAL A 216 -19.80 5.68 -16.57
N GLY A 217 -19.63 4.37 -16.77
CA GLY A 217 -19.87 3.74 -18.06
C GLY A 217 -21.35 3.47 -18.26
N SER A 218 -21.82 3.50 -19.50
CA SER A 218 -23.21 3.24 -19.85
C SER A 218 -23.36 2.55 -21.18
N THR A 219 -24.45 1.82 -21.37
CA THR A 219 -24.77 1.16 -22.64
C THR A 219 -26.24 0.77 -22.72
N ALA A 220 -26.73 0.66 -23.97
CA ALA A 220 -28.07 0.17 -24.27
C ALA A 220 -28.07 -1.35 -24.43
N LEU A 221 -29.20 -1.97 -24.09
CA LEU A 221 -29.45 -3.38 -24.33
C LEU A 221 -30.43 -3.55 -25.49
N SER A 222 -30.07 -4.43 -26.42
CA SER A 222 -30.90 -4.85 -27.55
C SER A 222 -31.36 -6.31 -27.37
N PRO A 223 -32.62 -6.65 -27.71
CA PRO A 223 -33.09 -8.03 -27.61
C PRO A 223 -32.41 -8.91 -28.67
N VAL A 224 -31.98 -10.11 -28.27
CA VAL A 224 -31.46 -11.16 -29.17
C VAL A 224 -32.14 -12.50 -28.86
N ILE A 225 -32.05 -13.46 -29.79
CA ILE A 225 -32.65 -14.79 -29.58
C ILE A 225 -32.06 -15.40 -28.31
N GLY A 226 -32.90 -15.56 -27.28
CA GLY A 226 -32.54 -16.17 -26.00
C GLY A 226 -31.92 -15.23 -24.97
N GLY A 227 -31.85 -13.91 -25.19
CA GLY A 227 -31.27 -12.99 -24.19
C GLY A 227 -31.17 -11.54 -24.65
N TRP A 228 -30.15 -10.84 -24.13
CA TRP A 228 -29.91 -9.42 -24.38
C TRP A 228 -28.46 -9.21 -24.82
N LYS A 229 -28.26 -8.27 -25.74
CA LYS A 229 -26.95 -7.87 -26.23
C LYS A 229 -26.66 -6.42 -25.85
N GLU A 230 -25.53 -6.23 -25.18
CA GLU A 230 -24.98 -4.93 -24.80
C GLU A 230 -24.44 -4.20 -26.05
N GLY A 231 -24.75 -2.91 -26.15
CA GLY A 231 -24.19 -2.02 -27.16
C GLY A 231 -22.78 -1.55 -26.80
N SER A 232 -22.29 -0.56 -27.55
CA SER A 232 -21.02 0.09 -27.23
C SER A 232 -21.06 0.85 -25.91
N LEU A 233 -19.94 0.88 -25.20
CA LEU A 233 -19.82 1.60 -23.94
C LEU A 233 -19.63 3.10 -24.19
N GLU A 234 -20.38 3.90 -23.45
CA GLU A 234 -20.29 5.36 -23.46
C GLU A 234 -20.06 5.90 -22.04
N LEU A 235 -19.16 6.86 -21.91
CA LEU A 235 -18.98 7.60 -20.67
C LEU A 235 -20.09 8.64 -20.48
N LYS A 236 -20.67 8.67 -19.28
CA LYS A 236 -21.60 9.70 -18.84
C LYS A 236 -21.09 10.33 -17.56
N LEU A 237 -21.20 11.64 -17.48
CA LEU A 237 -20.84 12.46 -16.33
C LEU A 237 -22.07 13.22 -15.85
N VAL A 238 -22.30 13.25 -14.55
CA VAL A 238 -23.28 14.12 -13.92
C VAL A 238 -22.65 14.84 -12.74
N VAL A 239 -23.04 16.09 -12.53
CA VAL A 239 -22.54 16.92 -11.43
C VAL A 239 -23.68 17.22 -10.47
N GLY A 240 -23.48 16.89 -9.20
CA GLY A 240 -24.39 17.18 -8.09
C GLY A 240 -23.93 18.41 -7.32
N GLU A 241 -24.86 19.26 -6.92
CA GLU A 241 -24.60 20.38 -6.01
C GLU A 241 -25.24 20.09 -4.66
N VAL A 242 -24.44 20.16 -3.59
CA VAL A 242 -24.91 19.94 -2.23
C VAL A 242 -25.71 21.16 -1.77
N THR A 243 -26.99 20.94 -1.49
CA THR A 243 -27.99 21.94 -1.09
C THR A 243 -28.57 21.68 0.30
N LYS A 244 -27.89 20.87 1.12
CA LYS A 244 -28.31 20.56 2.48
C LYS A 244 -28.48 21.85 3.29
N THR A 245 -29.69 22.06 3.80
CA THR A 245 -30.00 23.18 4.70
C THR A 245 -29.94 22.71 6.15
N SER A 246 -29.63 23.63 7.08
CA SER A 246 -29.64 23.33 8.52
C SER A 246 -31.04 22.95 9.06
N ALA A 247 -32.11 23.14 8.28
CA ALA A 247 -33.50 22.99 8.69
C ALA A 247 -34.06 21.55 8.59
N GLY A 248 -33.22 20.54 8.34
CA GLY A 248 -33.63 19.13 8.43
C GLY A 248 -34.52 18.64 7.28
N GLY A 249 -34.10 18.87 6.03
CA GLY A 249 -34.76 18.30 4.84
C GLY A 249 -34.51 16.80 4.66
N GLU A 250 -35.35 16.15 3.83
CA GLU A 250 -35.19 14.74 3.47
C GLU A 250 -33.79 14.48 2.89
N PRO A 251 -33.07 13.44 3.36
CA PRO A 251 -31.72 13.15 2.89
C PRO A 251 -31.62 13.12 1.37
N SER A 252 -32.56 12.46 0.69
CA SER A 252 -32.63 12.33 -0.77
C SER A 252 -32.55 13.66 -1.56
N GLN A 253 -32.90 14.79 -0.93
CA GLN A 253 -32.87 16.13 -1.53
C GLN A 253 -31.59 16.94 -1.21
N TRP A 254 -30.65 16.38 -0.45
CA TRP A 254 -29.43 17.08 -0.05
C TRP A 254 -28.46 17.32 -1.20
N ILE A 255 -28.54 16.54 -2.27
CA ILE A 255 -27.74 16.73 -3.48
C ILE A 255 -28.67 16.86 -4.68
N LYS A 256 -28.60 18.01 -5.35
CA LYS A 256 -29.33 18.26 -6.59
C LYS A 256 -28.46 17.92 -7.79
N TRP A 257 -28.82 16.87 -8.51
CA TRP A 257 -28.12 16.44 -9.72
C TRP A 257 -28.49 17.29 -10.94
N GLY A 258 -27.48 17.69 -11.69
CA GLY A 258 -27.61 18.38 -12.97
C GLY A 258 -27.98 17.45 -14.12
N GLU A 259 -27.83 17.97 -15.34
CA GLU A 259 -28.03 17.20 -16.57
C GLU A 259 -26.89 16.23 -16.84
N VAL A 260 -27.21 15.09 -17.45
CA VAL A 260 -26.23 14.10 -17.90
C VAL A 260 -25.46 14.65 -19.09
N GLN A 261 -24.14 14.54 -19.02
CA GLN A 261 -23.22 14.99 -20.05
C GLN A 261 -22.38 13.82 -20.57
N SER A 262 -21.95 13.89 -21.82
CA SER A 262 -20.89 13.04 -22.34
C SER A 262 -19.58 13.83 -22.33
N PRO A 263 -18.64 13.54 -21.41
CA PRO A 263 -17.44 14.36 -21.22
C PRO A 263 -16.52 14.35 -22.45
N VAL A 264 -16.55 13.28 -23.25
CA VAL A 264 -15.75 13.14 -24.46
C VAL A 264 -16.61 12.62 -25.60
N LYS A 265 -16.42 13.19 -26.80
CA LYS A 265 -17.07 12.68 -28.03
C LYS A 265 -16.38 11.40 -28.49
N ARG A 266 -17.17 10.45 -29.00
CA ARG A 266 -16.67 9.18 -29.55
C ARG A 266 -15.61 9.34 -30.64
N THR A 267 -15.67 10.42 -31.44
CA THR A 267 -14.66 10.73 -32.45
C THR A 267 -13.29 11.04 -31.86
N THR A 268 -13.25 11.68 -30.68
CA THR A 268 -12.01 11.97 -29.96
C THR A 268 -11.43 10.70 -29.36
N LEU A 269 -12.31 9.82 -28.84
CA LEU A 269 -11.95 8.52 -28.32
C LEU A 269 -11.32 7.62 -29.39
N ALA A 270 -11.89 7.57 -30.60
CA ALA A 270 -11.34 6.76 -31.70
C ALA A 270 -10.01 7.28 -32.27
N ALA A 271 -9.68 8.56 -32.04
CA ALA A 271 -8.42 9.17 -32.49
C ALA A 271 -7.24 8.87 -31.54
N GLN A 272 -7.51 8.27 -30.37
CA GLN A 272 -6.48 7.92 -29.41
C GLN A 272 -5.53 6.84 -29.94
N LYS A 273 -4.30 6.89 -29.45
CA LYS A 273 -3.28 5.88 -29.74
C LYS A 273 -3.80 4.51 -29.33
N GLY A 274 -3.64 3.51 -30.21
CA GLY A 274 -4.08 2.13 -29.96
C GLY A 274 -5.45 1.76 -30.54
N ASN A 275 -6.14 2.65 -31.25
CA ASN A 275 -7.49 2.40 -31.82
C ASN A 275 -8.49 1.91 -30.76
N LEU A 276 -8.49 2.55 -29.59
CA LEU A 276 -9.39 2.26 -28.48
C LEU A 276 -10.82 2.72 -28.84
N THR A 277 -11.80 1.87 -28.60
CA THR A 277 -13.15 2.02 -29.16
C THR A 277 -14.25 2.16 -28.12
N ASP A 278 -14.06 1.52 -26.96
CA ASP A 278 -15.01 1.50 -25.84
C ASP A 278 -14.28 1.85 -24.55
N TYR A 279 -14.93 2.66 -23.72
CA TYR A 279 -14.34 3.28 -22.53
C TYR A 279 -15.33 3.20 -21.37
N ILE A 280 -14.83 2.94 -20.17
CA ILE A 280 -15.60 2.81 -18.94
C ILE A 280 -14.83 3.45 -17.78
N ALA A 281 -15.55 4.01 -16.82
CA ALA A 281 -14.95 4.48 -15.59
C ALA A 281 -14.38 3.29 -14.78
N SER A 282 -13.36 3.52 -13.97
CA SER A 282 -12.70 2.46 -13.20
C SER A 282 -13.52 1.93 -12.02
N GLY A 283 -14.41 2.77 -11.47
CA GLY A 283 -15.06 2.56 -10.18
C GLY A 283 -14.25 3.16 -9.04
N GLY A 284 -14.87 3.30 -7.87
CA GLY A 284 -14.23 3.83 -6.68
C GLY A 284 -14.12 5.36 -6.69
N SER A 285 -12.94 5.89 -6.41
CA SER A 285 -12.72 7.33 -6.19
C SER A 285 -11.81 7.93 -7.26
N GLY A 286 -12.20 9.10 -7.79
CA GLY A 286 -11.31 9.98 -8.52
C GLY A 286 -10.53 10.90 -7.57
N VAL A 287 -9.67 11.75 -8.13
CA VAL A 287 -8.77 12.62 -7.37
C VAL A 287 -9.05 14.08 -7.70
N LEU A 288 -9.18 14.91 -6.66
CA LEU A 288 -9.04 16.35 -6.78
C LEU A 288 -7.59 16.69 -6.41
N MET A 289 -6.82 17.11 -7.39
CA MET A 289 -5.43 17.49 -7.17
C MET A 289 -5.29 18.82 -6.46
N GLU A 290 -4.13 19.07 -5.85
CA GLU A 290 -3.80 20.32 -5.16
C GLU A 290 -3.93 21.57 -6.05
N ASP A 291 -3.60 21.45 -7.34
CA ASP A 291 -3.74 22.52 -8.32
C ASP A 291 -5.20 22.78 -8.74
N GLY A 292 -6.14 21.97 -8.23
CA GLY A 292 -7.55 22.02 -8.51
C GLY A 292 -8.00 21.21 -9.73
N THR A 293 -7.11 20.45 -10.36
CA THR A 293 -7.43 19.53 -11.46
C THR A 293 -8.28 18.36 -10.95
N ILE A 294 -9.35 18.04 -11.68
CA ILE A 294 -10.22 16.89 -11.40
C ILE A 294 -9.75 15.73 -12.28
N VAL A 295 -9.49 14.57 -11.70
CA VAL A 295 -8.96 13.39 -12.41
C VAL A 295 -9.80 12.15 -12.11
N PHE A 296 -10.15 11.40 -13.14
CA PHE A 296 -10.73 10.07 -13.05
C PHE A 296 -9.87 9.06 -13.79
N SER A 297 -9.79 7.84 -13.27
CA SER A 297 -9.19 6.72 -13.98
C SER A 297 -10.24 6.01 -14.85
N LEU A 298 -9.78 5.51 -16.00
CA LEU A 298 -10.58 4.87 -17.03
C LEU A 298 -9.99 3.53 -17.42
N MET A 299 -10.86 2.61 -17.83
CA MET A 299 -10.48 1.44 -18.60
C MET A 299 -10.97 1.60 -20.04
N ALA A 300 -10.19 1.10 -20.99
CA ALA A 300 -10.50 1.13 -22.41
C ALA A 300 -10.18 -0.23 -23.06
N VAL A 301 -10.88 -0.55 -24.14
CA VAL A 301 -10.63 -1.75 -24.97
C VAL A 301 -10.49 -1.38 -26.43
N ASN A 302 -9.81 -2.24 -27.18
CA ASN A 302 -9.64 -2.13 -28.63
C ASN A 302 -10.58 -3.11 -29.35
N GLU A 303 -11.25 -2.66 -30.42
CA GLU A 303 -12.08 -3.49 -31.31
C GLU A 303 -11.40 -4.80 -31.76
N LYS A 304 -10.09 -4.80 -32.01
CA LYS A 304 -9.36 -5.98 -32.50
C LYS A 304 -9.11 -7.02 -31.42
N ASN A 305 -8.89 -6.57 -30.19
CA ASN A 305 -8.55 -7.41 -29.04
C ASN A 305 -9.44 -7.01 -27.87
N VAL A 306 -10.70 -7.41 -27.92
CA VAL A 306 -11.72 -7.04 -26.91
C VAL A 306 -11.35 -7.53 -25.49
N PHE A 307 -10.46 -8.52 -25.39
CA PHE A 307 -9.94 -9.03 -24.12
C PHE A 307 -8.78 -8.20 -23.54
N ASP A 308 -8.13 -7.37 -24.35
CA ASP A 308 -7.04 -6.52 -23.88
C ASP A 308 -7.63 -5.24 -23.29
N VAL A 309 -7.63 -5.16 -21.95
CA VAL A 309 -7.99 -3.95 -21.20
C VAL A 309 -6.75 -3.06 -21.04
N TYR A 310 -6.94 -1.77 -21.25
CA TYR A 310 -5.93 -0.73 -21.06
C TYR A 310 -6.42 0.26 -20.01
N SER A 311 -5.51 0.75 -19.18
CA SER A 311 -5.76 1.76 -18.17
C SER A 311 -5.23 3.13 -18.61
N MET A 312 -6.01 4.16 -18.32
CA MET A 312 -5.66 5.56 -18.64
C MET A 312 -6.41 6.53 -17.72
N ILE A 313 -6.25 7.84 -17.92
CA ILE A 313 -7.00 8.85 -17.16
C ILE A 313 -7.76 9.82 -18.07
N ILE A 314 -8.77 10.43 -17.48
CA ILE A 314 -9.47 11.60 -18.00
C ILE A 314 -9.43 12.71 -16.94
N TYR A 315 -9.14 13.93 -17.35
CA TYR A 315 -8.98 15.04 -16.42
C TYR A 315 -9.58 16.34 -16.94
N SER A 316 -9.86 17.24 -16.01
CA SER A 316 -10.42 18.57 -16.26
C SER A 316 -9.69 19.61 -15.41
N LYS A 317 -9.15 20.65 -16.04
CA LYS A 317 -8.53 21.81 -15.36
C LYS A 317 -9.50 22.98 -15.15
N ASP A 318 -10.72 22.90 -15.67
CA ASP A 318 -11.69 24.01 -15.74
C ASP A 318 -13.05 23.67 -15.09
N ASN A 319 -13.02 22.90 -14.00
CA ASN A 319 -14.19 22.52 -13.19
C ASN A 319 -15.24 21.67 -13.94
N GLY A 320 -14.79 20.82 -14.86
CA GLY A 320 -15.60 19.87 -15.61
C GLY A 320 -16.20 20.44 -16.90
N SER A 321 -15.77 21.64 -17.32
CA SER A 321 -16.29 22.29 -18.53
C SER A 321 -15.69 21.66 -19.79
N THR A 322 -14.42 21.27 -19.74
CA THR A 322 -13.73 20.52 -20.79
C THR A 322 -12.93 19.37 -20.18
N TRP A 323 -12.86 18.27 -20.91
CA TRP A 323 -12.16 17.06 -20.48
C TRP A 323 -11.11 16.66 -21.50
N SER A 324 -9.94 16.26 -21.00
CA SER A 324 -8.82 15.75 -21.78
C SER A 324 -8.49 14.33 -21.33
N LEU A 325 -8.01 13.51 -22.25
CA LEU A 325 -7.52 12.16 -21.99
C LEU A 325 -6.00 12.20 -21.88
N SER A 326 -5.39 11.27 -21.14
CA SER A 326 -3.95 11.06 -21.20
C SER A 326 -3.49 10.66 -22.61
N GLU A 327 -2.25 11.00 -22.96
CA GLU A 327 -1.65 10.61 -24.25
C GLU A 327 -1.11 9.18 -24.20
N ASP A 328 -0.54 8.79 -23.06
CA ASP A 328 -0.01 7.47 -22.82
C ASP A 328 -1.06 6.58 -22.11
N ILE A 329 -0.92 5.27 -22.32
CA ILE A 329 -1.82 4.23 -21.83
C ILE A 329 -0.99 3.07 -21.25
N SER A 330 -1.59 2.30 -20.34
CA SER A 330 -0.90 1.13 -19.77
C SER A 330 -0.57 0.07 -20.84
N PRO A 331 0.29 -0.92 -20.50
CA PRO A 331 0.37 -2.16 -21.27
C PRO A 331 -1.01 -2.84 -21.40
N ALA A 332 -1.12 -3.71 -22.41
CA ALA A 332 -2.33 -4.51 -22.63
C ALA A 332 -2.58 -5.46 -21.45
N LYS A 333 -3.86 -5.76 -21.20
CA LYS A 333 -4.33 -6.61 -20.11
C LYS A 333 -3.97 -6.10 -18.71
N CYS A 334 -3.86 -4.78 -18.58
CA CYS A 334 -3.70 -4.12 -17.29
C CYS A 334 -4.91 -3.21 -17.02
N GLY A 335 -5.78 -3.64 -16.12
CA GLY A 335 -7.08 -3.03 -15.83
C GLY A 335 -7.21 -2.51 -14.39
N ALA A 336 -8.45 -2.16 -14.03
CA ALA A 336 -8.86 -1.69 -12.71
C ALA A 336 -7.92 -0.62 -12.10
N PRO A 337 -7.71 0.53 -12.75
CA PRO A 337 -6.81 1.55 -12.24
C PRO A 337 -7.35 2.28 -11.00
N ARG A 338 -6.52 2.40 -9.96
CA ARG A 338 -6.74 3.27 -8.78
C ARG A 338 -5.71 4.38 -8.79
N ILE A 339 -6.15 5.61 -8.55
CA ILE A 339 -5.28 6.79 -8.64
C ILE A 339 -5.25 7.61 -7.35
N THR A 340 -4.10 8.24 -7.08
CA THR A 340 -3.94 9.20 -5.98
C THR A 340 -2.83 10.21 -6.30
N GLU A 341 -2.81 11.36 -5.61
CA GLU A 341 -1.75 12.36 -5.75
C GLU A 341 -0.74 12.22 -4.62
N TRP A 342 0.55 12.08 -4.95
CA TRP A 342 1.63 12.04 -3.97
C TRP A 342 2.81 12.90 -4.41
N GLU A 343 3.23 13.84 -3.56
CA GLU A 343 4.38 14.74 -3.80
C GLU A 343 4.37 15.45 -5.17
N GLY A 344 3.17 15.85 -5.64
CA GLY A 344 2.96 16.54 -6.92
C GLY A 344 2.92 15.62 -8.14
N SER A 345 2.98 14.30 -7.93
CA SER A 345 2.84 13.29 -8.98
C SER A 345 1.52 12.53 -8.84
N LEU A 346 0.96 12.11 -9.97
CA LEU A 346 -0.16 11.18 -9.99
C LEU A 346 0.39 9.75 -9.95
N LEU A 347 -0.04 8.98 -8.95
CA LEU A 347 0.23 7.55 -8.84
C LEU A 347 -0.97 6.76 -9.39
N MET A 348 -0.70 5.66 -10.09
CA MET A 348 -1.72 4.72 -10.58
C MET A 348 -1.32 3.28 -10.26
N ILE A 349 -2.16 2.57 -9.52
CA ILE A 349 -2.07 1.11 -9.35
C ILE A 349 -2.94 0.45 -10.40
N ILE A 350 -2.42 -0.54 -11.12
CA ILE A 350 -3.17 -1.33 -12.12
C ILE A 350 -2.97 -2.83 -11.90
N ASP A 351 -3.99 -3.61 -12.27
CA ASP A 351 -3.98 -5.07 -12.19
C ASP A 351 -3.65 -5.65 -13.56
N CYS A 352 -2.50 -6.31 -13.68
CA CYS A 352 -2.09 -7.07 -14.86
C CYS A 352 -2.27 -8.59 -14.62
N GLU A 353 -2.11 -9.43 -15.65
CA GLU A 353 -2.40 -10.88 -15.57
C GLU A 353 -1.76 -11.59 -14.36
N ASP A 354 -0.50 -11.25 -14.03
CA ASP A 354 0.26 -11.93 -12.99
C ASP A 354 0.70 -11.02 -11.84
N GLU A 355 0.39 -9.72 -11.88
CA GLU A 355 0.89 -8.76 -10.88
C GLU A 355 0.13 -7.44 -10.81
N GLN A 356 0.20 -6.78 -9.63
CA GLN A 356 -0.08 -5.35 -9.52
C GLN A 356 1.17 -4.52 -9.83
N ARG A 357 1.00 -3.45 -10.60
CA ARG A 357 2.06 -2.49 -10.92
C ARG A 357 1.67 -1.09 -10.52
N VAL A 358 2.66 -0.29 -10.14
CA VAL A 358 2.48 1.13 -9.79
C VAL A 358 3.19 1.99 -10.83
N TYR A 359 2.49 3.00 -11.34
CA TYR A 359 3.04 4.00 -12.26
C TYR A 359 2.94 5.40 -11.66
N GLU A 360 3.90 6.25 -12.00
CA GLU A 360 3.96 7.67 -11.65
C GLU A 360 3.89 8.52 -12.92
N SER A 361 3.19 9.64 -12.85
CA SER A 361 3.21 10.69 -13.86
C SER A 361 3.22 12.08 -13.22
N ARG A 362 4.18 12.92 -13.62
CA ARG A 362 4.24 14.36 -13.27
C ARG A 362 3.56 15.27 -14.30
N ASP A 363 3.11 14.71 -15.42
CA ASP A 363 2.64 15.44 -16.60
C ASP A 363 1.23 15.04 -17.05
N MET A 364 0.41 14.54 -16.10
CA MET A 364 -0.98 14.12 -16.32
C MET A 364 -1.15 13.03 -17.40
N GLY A 365 -0.25 12.05 -17.39
CA GLY A 365 -0.29 10.88 -18.26
C GLY A 365 0.18 11.18 -19.68
N THR A 366 1.03 12.19 -19.86
CA THR A 366 1.76 12.34 -21.14
C THR A 366 2.82 11.24 -21.23
N ALA A 367 3.45 10.89 -20.11
CA ALA A 367 4.28 9.70 -19.96
C ALA A 367 4.06 9.05 -18.60
N TRP A 368 3.85 7.73 -18.59
CA TRP A 368 3.84 6.94 -17.36
C TRP A 368 5.21 6.28 -17.16
N THR A 369 5.76 6.41 -15.95
CA THR A 369 6.99 5.70 -15.55
C THR A 369 6.63 4.70 -14.47
N GLU A 370 7.13 3.47 -14.59
CA GLU A 370 6.95 2.45 -13.56
C GLU A 370 7.65 2.90 -12.26
N ALA A 371 6.88 3.06 -11.19
CA ALA A 371 7.28 3.73 -9.97
C ALA A 371 7.85 2.73 -8.95
N VAL A 372 8.83 1.93 -9.39
CA VAL A 372 9.38 0.82 -8.60
C VAL A 372 9.89 1.32 -7.24
N GLY A 373 9.28 0.80 -6.17
CA GLY A 373 9.59 1.20 -4.79
C GLY A 373 8.75 2.32 -4.20
N THR A 374 7.80 2.86 -4.95
CA THR A 374 6.71 3.67 -4.40
C THR A 374 5.61 2.74 -3.91
N LEU A 375 4.95 3.07 -2.80
CA LEU A 375 3.97 2.20 -2.11
C LEU A 375 4.56 0.81 -1.81
N PRO A 376 5.46 0.71 -0.80
CA PRO A 376 6.32 -0.46 -0.61
C PRO A 376 5.58 -1.82 -0.57
N GLY A 377 4.29 -1.85 -0.21
CA GLY A 377 3.46 -3.05 -0.09
C GLY A 377 2.72 -3.55 -1.35
N VAL A 378 2.68 -2.79 -2.45
CA VAL A 378 1.77 -3.08 -3.59
C VAL A 378 2.34 -4.10 -4.57
N TRP A 379 3.66 -4.23 -4.66
CA TRP A 379 4.31 -5.02 -5.70
C TRP A 379 4.18 -6.53 -5.42
N THR A 380 3.45 -7.24 -6.27
CA THR A 380 3.18 -8.67 -6.10
C THR A 380 3.22 -9.38 -7.45
N LYS A 381 4.16 -10.31 -7.65
CA LYS A 381 3.99 -11.38 -8.65
C LYS A 381 3.22 -12.52 -8.02
N SER A 382 2.16 -13.00 -8.69
CA SER A 382 1.53 -14.27 -8.35
C SER A 382 2.50 -15.41 -8.68
N LYS A 383 2.68 -16.38 -7.78
CA LYS A 383 3.66 -17.47 -7.98
C LYS A 383 3.08 -18.70 -8.70
N SER A 384 1.83 -18.68 -9.18
CA SER A 384 1.20 -19.90 -9.73
C SER A 384 0.03 -19.64 -10.69
N GLU A 385 0.07 -20.27 -11.87
CA GLU A 385 -1.08 -20.42 -12.79
C GLU A 385 -2.25 -21.22 -12.16
N GLU A 386 -1.99 -21.95 -11.07
CA GLU A 386 -2.94 -22.87 -10.46
C GLU A 386 -3.89 -22.20 -9.45
N TYR A 387 -3.63 -20.93 -9.10
CA TYR A 387 -4.52 -20.09 -8.27
C TYR A 387 -4.80 -18.74 -8.94
N PRO A 388 -5.74 -18.66 -9.91
CA PRO A 388 -6.12 -17.40 -10.55
C PRO A 388 -6.86 -16.43 -9.61
N GLU A 389 -7.23 -16.86 -8.41
CA GLU A 389 -8.03 -16.10 -7.45
C GLU A 389 -7.23 -15.80 -6.17
N GLY A 390 -6.90 -14.52 -5.93
CA GLY A 390 -6.96 -13.96 -4.57
C GLY A 390 -5.66 -13.62 -3.82
N GLY A 391 -4.48 -13.70 -4.43
CA GLY A 391 -3.22 -13.73 -3.69
C GLY A 391 -2.87 -12.53 -2.80
N LEU A 392 -2.63 -11.35 -3.37
CA LEU A 392 -2.42 -10.10 -2.63
C LEU A 392 -2.80 -8.96 -3.54
N HIS A 393 -3.73 -8.12 -3.12
CA HIS A 393 -4.36 -7.15 -4.00
C HIS A 393 -4.75 -5.89 -3.24
N VAL A 394 -4.27 -4.73 -3.71
CA VAL A 394 -4.72 -3.43 -3.18
C VAL A 394 -6.07 -3.08 -3.77
N ASP A 395 -7.06 -3.00 -2.89
CA ASP A 395 -8.45 -2.70 -3.25
C ASP A 395 -8.65 -1.18 -3.37
N ALA A 396 -8.23 -0.42 -2.36
CA ALA A 396 -8.42 1.03 -2.26
C ALA A 396 -7.12 1.77 -1.93
N LEU A 397 -6.99 3.00 -2.43
CA LEU A 397 -5.86 3.91 -2.17
C LEU A 397 -6.38 5.35 -2.06
N ILE A 398 -6.02 6.05 -0.98
CA ILE A 398 -6.29 7.49 -0.79
C ILE A 398 -5.10 8.19 -0.15
N THR A 399 -5.05 9.51 -0.29
CA THR A 399 -4.13 10.37 0.46
C THR A 399 -4.88 11.16 1.52
N ALA A 400 -4.29 11.30 2.70
CA ALA A 400 -4.88 12.03 3.81
C ALA A 400 -3.84 12.91 4.51
N ALA A 401 -4.28 14.06 5.02
CA ALA A 401 -3.53 14.86 5.97
C ALA A 401 -4.06 14.56 7.37
N ILE A 402 -3.36 13.73 8.13
CA ILE A 402 -3.73 13.32 9.48
C ILE A 402 -2.79 14.05 10.45
N GLY A 403 -3.36 14.91 11.29
CA GLY A 403 -2.59 15.84 12.11
C GLY A 403 -1.74 16.79 11.25
N LYS A 404 -0.41 16.70 11.39
CA LYS A 404 0.55 17.52 10.62
C LYS A 404 1.24 16.76 9.49
N ARG A 405 0.86 15.50 9.25
CA ARG A 405 1.57 14.60 8.35
C ARG A 405 0.66 14.20 7.19
N ARG A 406 1.20 14.22 5.99
CA ARG A 406 0.54 13.65 4.82
C ARG A 406 0.95 12.20 4.69
N VAL A 407 -0.02 11.34 4.42
CA VAL A 407 0.15 9.89 4.31
C VAL A 407 -0.72 9.35 3.21
N MET A 408 -0.36 8.17 2.71
CA MET A 408 -1.24 7.32 1.92
C MET A 408 -1.86 6.26 2.83
N LEU A 409 -3.16 6.03 2.65
CA LEU A 409 -3.90 4.93 3.27
C LEU A 409 -4.33 3.98 2.16
N TYR A 410 -4.16 2.68 2.37
CA TYR A 410 -4.59 1.68 1.41
C TYR A 410 -5.13 0.42 2.09
N THR A 411 -6.04 -0.27 1.42
CA THR A 411 -6.52 -1.59 1.83
C THR A 411 -5.92 -2.66 0.95
N GLN A 412 -5.39 -3.73 1.54
CA GLN A 412 -4.74 -4.82 0.83
C GLN A 412 -5.21 -6.17 1.36
N ARG A 413 -5.57 -7.08 0.45
CA ARG A 413 -5.84 -8.47 0.80
C ARG A 413 -4.55 -9.20 1.06
N GLY A 414 -4.44 -9.91 2.18
CA GLY A 414 -3.29 -10.71 2.56
C GLY A 414 -3.36 -12.15 2.05
N TYR A 415 -2.18 -12.76 1.82
CA TYR A 415 -2.06 -14.21 1.75
C TYR A 415 -2.10 -14.72 3.18
N ALA A 416 -3.18 -15.36 3.58
CA ALA A 416 -3.11 -16.28 4.70
C ALA A 416 -3.65 -17.64 4.25
N SER A 417 -2.91 -18.68 4.58
CA SER A 417 -3.41 -20.05 4.50
C SER A 417 -4.38 -20.32 5.64
N GLY A 418 -5.30 -21.26 5.47
CA GLY A 418 -6.24 -21.67 6.50
C GLY A 418 -7.41 -20.70 6.70
N GLU A 419 -7.81 -20.48 7.96
CA GLU A 419 -9.00 -19.72 8.32
C GLU A 419 -8.94 -18.24 7.90
N ASN A 420 -7.74 -17.69 7.69
CA ASN A 420 -7.50 -16.26 7.42
C ASN A 420 -7.40 -15.89 5.93
N ALA A 421 -7.70 -16.82 5.02
CA ALA A 421 -7.58 -16.58 3.58
C ALA A 421 -8.37 -15.32 3.13
N ASN A 422 -7.74 -14.47 2.32
CA ASN A 422 -8.29 -13.23 1.76
C ASN A 422 -8.66 -12.11 2.76
N THR A 423 -8.12 -12.12 3.98
CA THR A 423 -8.31 -11.04 4.96
C THR A 423 -7.88 -9.68 4.39
N LEU A 424 -8.73 -8.66 4.53
CA LEU A 424 -8.48 -7.29 4.09
C LEU A 424 -7.81 -6.48 5.21
N TYR A 425 -6.59 -6.03 4.98
CA TYR A 425 -5.81 -5.22 5.92
C TYR A 425 -5.83 -3.74 5.56
N LEU A 426 -5.85 -2.88 6.57
CA LEU A 426 -5.62 -1.44 6.42
C LEU A 426 -4.15 -1.10 6.70
N TRP A 427 -3.59 -0.26 5.84
CA TRP A 427 -2.20 0.19 5.93
C TRP A 427 -2.09 1.71 5.89
N VAL A 428 -1.06 2.23 6.55
CA VAL A 428 -0.63 3.62 6.46
C VAL A 428 0.83 3.72 6.06
N THR A 429 1.15 4.62 5.12
CA THR A 429 2.53 4.85 4.66
C THR A 429 2.81 6.32 4.36
N ASP A 430 4.04 6.76 4.60
CA ASP A 430 4.56 8.06 4.17
C ASP A 430 5.56 7.92 3.00
N ASN A 431 5.51 6.80 2.28
CA ASN A 431 6.46 6.39 1.24
C ASN A 431 7.87 6.02 1.74
N ASN A 432 8.14 6.13 3.05
CA ASN A 432 9.36 5.60 3.67
C ASN A 432 9.03 4.41 4.57
N ARG A 433 8.13 4.61 5.53
CA ARG A 433 7.63 3.60 6.47
C ARG A 433 6.26 3.11 6.05
N SER A 434 5.93 1.88 6.40
CA SER A 434 4.62 1.29 6.17
C SER A 434 4.21 0.53 7.42
N PHE A 435 3.06 0.86 7.98
CA PHE A 435 2.52 0.22 9.17
C PHE A 435 1.21 -0.48 8.83
N SER A 436 1.10 -1.75 9.24
CA SER A 436 -0.14 -2.52 9.18
C SER A 436 -0.98 -2.16 10.39
N VAL A 437 -2.14 -1.52 10.15
CA VAL A 437 -3.06 -1.17 11.23
C VAL A 437 -3.79 -2.40 11.73
N GLY A 438 -4.06 -3.36 10.84
CA GLY A 438 -4.73 -4.61 11.16
C GLY A 438 -5.82 -4.97 10.16
N PRO A 439 -6.52 -6.09 10.41
CA PRO A 439 -7.63 -6.53 9.56
C PRO A 439 -8.84 -5.62 9.73
N VAL A 440 -9.43 -5.18 8.61
CA VAL A 440 -10.67 -4.39 8.54
C VAL A 440 -11.80 -5.13 7.82
N GLY A 441 -11.54 -6.37 7.41
CA GLY A 441 -12.49 -7.22 6.72
C GLY A 441 -11.96 -8.64 6.55
N MET A 442 -12.85 -9.63 6.55
CA MET A 442 -12.51 -11.04 6.43
C MET A 442 -13.60 -11.80 5.68
N ASP A 443 -13.20 -12.70 4.78
CA ASP A 443 -14.13 -13.64 4.15
C ASP A 443 -14.70 -14.57 5.23
N ASN A 444 -16.00 -14.80 5.22
CA ASN A 444 -16.68 -15.73 6.12
C ASN A 444 -17.29 -16.89 5.32
N ALA A 445 -17.60 -18.00 5.98
CA ALA A 445 -18.25 -19.13 5.32
C ALA A 445 -19.59 -18.70 4.67
N GLY A 446 -19.61 -18.63 3.33
CA GLY A 446 -20.76 -18.20 2.55
C GLY A 446 -20.85 -16.71 2.21
N GLU A 447 -19.96 -15.87 2.77
CA GLU A 447 -19.84 -14.43 2.47
C GLU A 447 -18.42 -14.09 2.02
N LYS A 448 -18.27 -13.63 0.77
CA LYS A 448 -17.00 -13.12 0.25
C LYS A 448 -16.97 -11.62 0.32
N GLU A 449 -15.95 -11.02 0.91
CA GLU A 449 -15.69 -9.60 0.75
C GLU A 449 -15.04 -9.38 -0.62
N LEU A 450 -15.49 -8.40 -1.39
CA LEU A 450 -15.13 -8.30 -2.81
C LEU A 450 -14.37 -7.03 -3.17
N ALA A 451 -15.00 -5.87 -3.00
CA ALA A 451 -14.40 -4.57 -3.34
C ALA A 451 -14.55 -3.62 -2.17
N SER A 452 -13.57 -2.74 -1.95
CA SER A 452 -13.61 -1.72 -0.92
C SER A 452 -13.20 -0.34 -1.44
N THR A 453 -13.68 0.70 -0.76
CA THR A 453 -13.22 2.09 -0.97
C THR A 453 -13.08 2.80 0.37
N LEU A 454 -12.09 3.68 0.49
CA LEU A 454 -11.78 4.45 1.69
C LEU A 454 -12.21 5.91 1.51
N LEU A 455 -12.62 6.54 2.61
CA LEU A 455 -12.84 7.98 2.69
C LEU A 455 -12.32 8.51 4.02
N TYR A 456 -11.38 9.46 3.95
CA TYR A 456 -11.02 10.31 5.08
C TYR A 456 -11.65 11.69 4.90
N SER A 457 -12.55 12.08 5.79
CA SER A 457 -13.24 13.37 5.75
C SER A 457 -13.61 13.81 7.16
N ASP A 458 -13.52 15.11 7.44
CA ASP A 458 -13.94 15.71 8.71
C ASP A 458 -13.33 15.01 9.96
N GLY A 459 -12.07 14.56 9.84
CA GLY A 459 -11.37 13.87 10.93
C GLY A 459 -11.86 12.44 11.20
N LYS A 460 -12.65 11.85 10.30
CA LYS A 460 -13.19 10.49 10.41
C LYS A 460 -12.74 9.63 9.21
N LEU A 461 -12.43 8.36 9.47
CA LEU A 461 -12.06 7.38 8.45
C LEU A 461 -13.21 6.38 8.26
N HIS A 462 -13.60 6.17 7.01
CA HIS A 462 -14.69 5.28 6.64
C HIS A 462 -14.25 4.27 5.57
N LEU A 463 -14.82 3.07 5.66
CA LEU A 463 -14.65 1.99 4.69
C LEU A 463 -16.02 1.60 4.14
N LEU A 464 -16.19 1.67 2.82
CA LEU A 464 -17.39 1.16 2.14
C LEU A 464 -17.01 -0.12 1.41
N GLN A 465 -17.68 -1.22 1.74
CA GLN A 465 -17.25 -2.55 1.34
C GLN A 465 -18.40 -3.36 0.75
N ARG A 466 -18.14 -4.01 -0.38
CA ARG A 466 -19.04 -4.98 -1.01
C ARG A 466 -18.84 -6.36 -0.40
N ARG A 467 -19.94 -6.99 0.00
CA ARG A 467 -20.00 -8.38 0.49
C ARG A 467 -20.92 -9.20 -0.42
N GLY A 468 -20.42 -10.29 -0.96
CA GLY A 468 -21.18 -11.22 -1.80
C GLY A 468 -21.62 -12.44 -1.01
N SER A 469 -22.90 -12.77 -1.09
CA SER A 469 -23.46 -14.04 -0.59
C SER A 469 -24.18 -14.76 -1.72
N GLY A 470 -24.72 -15.96 -1.44
CA GLY A 470 -25.59 -16.66 -2.37
C GLY A 470 -26.87 -15.89 -2.75
N GLU A 471 -27.23 -14.86 -1.98
CA GLU A 471 -28.44 -14.03 -2.18
C GLU A 471 -28.19 -12.78 -3.05
N GLY A 472 -26.93 -12.49 -3.38
CA GLY A 472 -26.54 -11.28 -4.11
C GLY A 472 -25.38 -10.57 -3.41
N SER A 473 -25.12 -9.32 -3.81
CA SER A 473 -24.08 -8.49 -3.18
C SER A 473 -24.69 -7.34 -2.39
N ALA A 474 -24.32 -7.22 -1.13
CA ALA A 474 -24.62 -6.09 -0.26
C ALA A 474 -23.43 -5.13 -0.19
N ILE A 475 -23.68 -3.88 0.20
CA ILE A 475 -22.64 -2.90 0.49
C ILE A 475 -22.86 -2.31 1.88
N SER A 476 -21.81 -2.39 2.69
CA SER A 476 -21.78 -1.97 4.08
C SER A 476 -20.82 -0.81 4.27
N LEU A 477 -21.19 0.14 5.12
CA LEU A 477 -20.31 1.19 5.59
C LEU A 477 -19.78 0.82 6.97
N SER A 478 -18.49 1.04 7.19
CA SER A 478 -17.81 0.86 8.47
C SER A 478 -17.13 2.15 8.91
N CYS A 479 -17.20 2.45 10.20
CA CYS A 479 -16.50 3.57 10.82
C CYS A 479 -15.22 3.05 11.48
N LEU A 480 -14.07 3.52 10.99
CA LEU A 480 -12.75 3.05 11.41
C LEU A 480 -12.18 3.92 12.53
N THR A 481 -12.92 4.01 13.64
CA THR A 481 -12.61 4.96 14.74
C THR A 481 -11.39 4.51 15.54
N GLU A 482 -11.29 3.23 15.89
CA GLU A 482 -10.16 2.72 16.68
C GLU A 482 -8.91 2.59 15.81
N GLU A 483 -9.06 2.18 14.56
CA GLU A 483 -7.99 2.13 13.57
C GLU A 483 -7.42 3.53 13.30
N LEU A 484 -8.28 4.57 13.22
CA LEU A 484 -7.80 5.95 13.07
C LEU A 484 -7.03 6.43 14.29
N LYS A 485 -7.46 6.08 15.52
CA LYS A 485 -6.69 6.42 16.73
C LYS A 485 -5.32 5.74 16.74
N GLU A 486 -5.25 4.48 16.30
CA GLU A 486 -3.98 3.77 16.18
C GLU A 486 -3.08 4.44 15.13
N ILE A 487 -3.63 4.81 13.97
CA ILE A 487 -2.90 5.58 12.96
C ILE A 487 -2.37 6.89 13.57
N GLU A 488 -3.20 7.66 14.29
CA GLU A 488 -2.78 8.91 14.93
C GLU A 488 -1.63 8.70 15.94
N SER A 489 -1.69 7.61 16.72
CA SER A 489 -0.64 7.20 17.65
C SER A 489 0.68 6.88 16.95
N VAL A 490 0.63 6.09 15.87
CA VAL A 490 1.79 5.71 15.06
C VAL A 490 2.41 6.92 14.38
N LEU A 491 1.60 7.80 13.78
CA LEU A 491 2.08 9.02 13.12
C LEU A 491 2.69 10.03 14.10
N SER A 492 2.17 10.08 15.33
CA SER A 492 2.78 10.83 16.43
C SER A 492 4.16 10.28 16.77
N THR A 493 4.29 8.95 16.89
CA THR A 493 5.56 8.26 17.12
C THR A 493 6.57 8.56 16.02
N TRP A 494 6.19 8.43 14.75
CA TRP A 494 7.05 8.75 13.60
C TRP A 494 7.56 10.19 13.66
N SER A 495 6.68 11.14 13.96
CA SER A 495 7.04 12.56 14.07
C SER A 495 8.02 12.82 15.23
N GLN A 496 7.78 12.19 16.38
CA GLN A 496 8.67 12.31 17.55
C GLN A 496 10.05 11.70 17.28
N LYS A 497 10.11 10.54 16.64
CA LYS A 497 11.36 9.87 16.27
C LYS A 497 12.13 10.66 15.21
N ASP A 498 11.46 11.19 14.19
CA ASP A 498 12.08 12.06 13.20
C ASP A 498 12.72 13.30 13.88
N VAL A 499 12.03 13.95 14.81
CA VAL A 499 12.58 15.08 15.60
C VAL A 499 13.77 14.63 16.46
N PHE A 500 13.65 13.48 17.13
CA PHE A 500 14.71 12.92 17.96
C PHE A 500 15.98 12.66 17.15
N PHE A 501 15.90 11.94 16.03
CA PHE A 501 17.07 11.65 15.20
C PHE A 501 17.64 12.91 14.55
N SER A 502 16.78 13.83 14.09
CA SER A 502 17.23 15.11 13.54
C SER A 502 18.01 15.95 14.57
N SER A 503 17.67 15.84 15.87
CA SER A 503 18.40 16.51 16.95
C SER A 503 19.84 16.05 17.10
N PHE A 504 20.19 14.87 16.54
CA PHE A 504 21.56 14.33 16.48
C PHE A 504 22.18 14.44 15.08
N SER A 505 21.63 15.29 14.21
CA SER A 505 22.03 15.45 12.80
C SER A 505 21.87 14.18 11.95
N ILE A 506 21.12 13.19 12.43
CA ILE A 506 20.86 11.95 11.70
C ILE A 506 19.81 12.24 10.61
N PRO A 507 20.07 11.93 9.33
CA PRO A 507 19.13 12.19 8.27
C PRO A 507 17.89 11.30 8.43
N THR A 508 16.70 11.88 8.31
CA THR A 508 15.41 11.17 8.39
C THR A 508 14.78 10.92 7.02
N ALA A 509 15.21 11.65 5.99
CA ALA A 509 14.78 11.42 4.62
C ALA A 509 15.17 10.00 4.18
N GLY A 510 14.19 9.19 3.78
CA GLY A 510 14.38 7.81 3.38
C GLY A 510 14.65 6.82 4.52
N LEU A 511 14.62 7.25 5.78
CA LEU A 511 14.81 6.35 6.92
C LEU A 511 13.55 5.48 7.09
N VAL A 512 13.67 4.16 7.01
CA VAL A 512 12.55 3.20 7.02
C VAL A 512 12.31 2.65 8.44
N ALA A 513 13.37 2.19 9.10
CA ALA A 513 13.29 1.57 10.41
C ALA A 513 14.58 1.79 11.21
N VAL A 514 14.46 1.75 12.53
CA VAL A 514 15.61 1.83 13.45
C VAL A 514 15.47 0.79 14.54
N LEU A 515 16.47 -0.07 14.70
CA LEU A 515 16.56 -0.99 15.83
C LEU A 515 17.55 -0.42 16.85
N SER A 516 17.06 0.00 18.01
CA SER A 516 17.90 0.57 19.07
C SER A 516 17.48 0.06 20.45
N ASN A 517 16.71 0.85 21.21
CA ASN A 517 16.45 0.59 22.62
C ASN A 517 14.97 0.36 22.93
N ALA A 518 14.08 0.34 21.93
CA ALA A 518 12.65 0.13 22.09
C ALA A 518 12.27 -1.24 22.70
N SER A 519 13.14 -2.24 22.66
CA SER A 519 12.86 -3.60 23.11
C SER A 519 13.10 -3.78 24.60
N ALA A 520 12.16 -4.43 25.28
CA ALA A 520 12.23 -4.73 26.71
C ALA A 520 12.57 -6.19 27.04
N ASN A 521 12.57 -7.08 26.03
CA ASN A 521 12.82 -8.51 26.19
C ASN A 521 14.06 -8.95 25.36
N ASN A 522 14.38 -10.25 25.44
CA ASN A 522 15.50 -10.86 24.71
C ASN A 522 15.08 -11.59 23.42
N GLU A 523 13.80 -11.54 23.06
CA GLU A 523 13.22 -12.33 21.96
C GLU A 523 12.94 -11.49 20.71
N THR A 524 12.71 -10.19 20.89
CA THR A 524 12.42 -9.27 19.78
C THR A 524 13.29 -8.02 19.85
N TRP A 525 13.75 -7.56 18.69
CA TRP A 525 14.32 -6.22 18.53
C TRP A 525 13.30 -5.32 17.84
N ASN A 526 12.52 -4.61 18.64
CA ASN A 526 11.46 -3.73 18.18
C ASN A 526 12.00 -2.52 17.39
N ASP A 527 11.32 -2.19 16.29
CA ASP A 527 11.56 -0.98 15.52
C ASP A 527 11.06 0.25 16.27
N GLU A 528 11.90 1.28 16.35
CA GLU A 528 11.58 2.58 16.95
C GLU A 528 10.43 3.29 16.21
N TYR A 529 10.19 2.95 14.93
CA TYR A 529 9.06 3.41 14.12
C TYR A 529 7.86 2.45 14.11
N LEU A 530 7.91 1.33 14.86
CA LEU A 530 6.83 0.35 15.04
C LEU A 530 6.45 -0.48 13.80
N CYS A 531 7.26 -0.45 12.73
CA CYS A 531 6.90 -1.08 11.45
C CYS A 531 7.55 -2.45 11.26
N LEU A 532 8.86 -2.56 11.53
CA LEU A 532 9.68 -3.72 11.14
C LEU A 532 10.48 -4.28 12.32
N ASN A 533 9.88 -5.17 13.10
CA ASN A 533 10.60 -5.82 14.22
C ASN A 533 11.55 -6.91 13.70
N ALA A 534 12.62 -7.20 14.46
CA ALA A 534 13.48 -8.34 14.23
C ALA A 534 13.30 -9.40 15.32
N THR A 535 13.53 -10.66 14.99
CA THR A 535 13.57 -11.78 15.94
C THR A 535 15.00 -11.95 16.45
N VAL A 536 15.13 -12.21 17.75
CA VAL A 536 16.42 -12.36 18.44
C VAL A 536 16.49 -13.75 19.05
N THR A 537 17.59 -14.46 18.76
CA THR A 537 17.86 -15.82 19.25
C THR A 537 19.13 -15.82 20.08
N ASN A 538 19.08 -16.39 21.28
CA ASN A 538 20.22 -16.63 22.18
C ASN A 538 21.15 -15.42 22.40
N ALA A 539 20.59 -14.21 22.43
CA ALA A 539 21.33 -12.97 22.64
C ALA A 539 20.95 -12.28 23.95
N THR A 540 21.89 -11.51 24.50
CA THR A 540 21.64 -10.71 25.71
C THR A 540 21.32 -9.26 25.35
N LYS A 541 20.19 -8.74 25.81
CA LYS A 541 19.86 -7.32 25.64
C LYS A 541 20.92 -6.42 26.30
N VAL A 542 21.40 -5.44 25.55
CA VAL A 542 22.25 -4.36 26.06
C VAL A 542 21.64 -3.01 25.71
N LYS A 543 22.22 -1.93 26.25
CA LYS A 543 21.81 -0.58 25.89
C LYS A 543 21.95 -0.39 24.36
N ASP A 544 20.87 0.06 23.73
CA ASP A 544 20.78 0.33 22.29
C ASP A 544 20.99 -0.88 21.36
N GLY A 545 20.99 -2.12 21.89
CA GLY A 545 21.05 -3.32 21.04
C GLY A 545 21.22 -4.64 21.78
N PHE A 546 22.00 -5.56 21.21
CA PHE A 546 22.16 -6.94 21.68
C PHE A 546 23.61 -7.42 21.63
N GLN A 547 23.97 -8.28 22.57
CA GLN A 547 25.24 -8.98 22.61
C GLN A 547 25.04 -10.44 22.17
N LEU A 548 25.75 -10.83 21.12
CA LEU A 548 25.79 -12.17 20.53
C LEU A 548 27.00 -12.89 21.11
N THR A 549 26.78 -13.86 22.01
CA THR A 549 27.84 -14.56 22.74
C THR A 549 27.90 -16.06 22.50
N GLU A 550 26.78 -16.63 22.04
CA GLU A 550 26.63 -18.07 21.81
C GLU A 550 26.81 -18.38 20.31
N PRO A 551 27.27 -19.58 19.93
CA PRO A 551 27.52 -19.91 18.53
C PRO A 551 26.30 -19.78 17.62
N ASP A 552 25.10 -20.02 18.16
CA ASP A 552 23.78 -19.93 17.53
C ASP A 552 23.07 -18.60 17.82
N SER A 553 23.77 -17.63 18.43
CA SER A 553 23.19 -16.32 18.71
C SER A 553 23.10 -15.46 17.45
N GLY A 554 21.92 -14.87 17.24
CA GLY A 554 21.66 -14.09 16.04
C GLY A 554 20.46 -13.16 16.14
N VAL A 555 20.39 -12.26 15.17
CA VAL A 555 19.23 -11.38 14.95
C VAL A 555 18.79 -11.56 13.51
N MET A 556 17.57 -12.06 13.34
CA MET A 556 16.93 -12.18 12.03
C MET A 556 15.93 -11.07 11.82
N TRP A 557 16.18 -10.28 10.78
CA TRP A 557 15.37 -9.13 10.43
C TRP A 557 14.77 -9.29 9.04
N PRO A 558 13.58 -9.92 8.93
CA PRO A 558 12.84 -9.97 7.68
C PRO A 558 12.39 -8.55 7.29
N VAL A 559 12.62 -8.19 6.02
CA VAL A 559 12.28 -6.83 5.51
C VAL A 559 11.29 -6.89 4.36
N ASN A 560 11.31 -7.96 3.60
CA ASN A 560 10.36 -8.24 2.55
C ASN A 560 10.00 -9.74 2.60
N THR A 561 8.89 -10.08 3.25
CA THR A 561 8.40 -11.46 3.44
C THR A 561 6.97 -11.61 2.90
N ARG A 562 6.55 -12.86 2.71
CA ARG A 562 5.18 -13.17 2.28
C ARG A 562 4.22 -13.28 3.46
N ASP A 563 4.70 -13.85 4.56
CA ASP A 563 3.83 -14.38 5.62
C ASP A 563 3.30 -13.29 6.56
N ASP A 564 4.04 -12.20 6.75
CA ASP A 564 3.69 -11.14 7.71
C ASP A 564 2.96 -9.94 7.07
N ASN A 565 2.58 -10.05 5.79
CA ASN A 565 2.10 -8.96 4.94
C ASN A 565 3.03 -7.73 4.82
N VAL A 566 4.18 -7.72 5.49
CA VAL A 566 5.14 -6.62 5.43
C VAL A 566 6.02 -6.78 4.18
N ARG A 567 5.70 -5.97 3.17
CA ARG A 567 6.46 -5.89 1.93
C ARG A 567 7.07 -4.50 1.82
N HIS A 568 8.40 -4.43 1.89
CA HIS A 568 9.15 -3.22 1.53
C HIS A 568 9.86 -3.41 0.19
N VAL A 569 9.09 -3.58 -0.88
CA VAL A 569 9.65 -3.81 -2.22
C VAL A 569 10.53 -2.64 -2.68
N SER A 570 10.39 -1.45 -2.11
CA SER A 570 11.31 -0.32 -2.33
C SER A 570 12.77 -0.63 -2.00
N LEU A 571 12.99 -1.45 -0.98
CA LEU A 571 14.33 -1.85 -0.55
C LEU A 571 14.95 -2.90 -1.48
N SER A 572 14.23 -3.39 -2.48
CA SER A 572 14.76 -4.36 -3.45
C SER A 572 15.74 -3.76 -4.45
N HIS A 573 15.69 -2.44 -4.67
CA HIS A 573 16.53 -1.74 -5.65
C HIS A 573 17.58 -0.86 -4.98
N ASN A 574 17.20 -0.17 -3.92
CA ASN A 574 18.09 0.74 -3.22
C ASN A 574 17.86 0.62 -1.72
N PHE A 575 18.94 0.37 -0.98
CA PHE A 575 18.93 0.52 0.46
C PHE A 575 20.31 0.84 1.02
N THR A 576 20.32 1.39 2.23
CA THR A 576 21.51 1.44 3.08
C THR A 576 21.16 0.95 4.47
N LEU A 577 21.80 -0.12 4.93
CA LEU A 577 21.74 -0.60 6.30
C LEU A 577 23.02 -0.16 7.02
N VAL A 578 22.90 0.51 8.17
CA VAL A 578 24.03 0.99 8.97
C VAL A 578 23.90 0.46 10.40
N ALA A 579 24.97 -0.09 10.97
CA ALA A 579 24.98 -0.56 12.36
C ALA A 579 26.29 -0.20 13.07
N SER A 580 26.25 -0.04 14.40
CA SER A 580 27.45 0.02 15.25
C SER A 580 27.75 -1.37 15.80
N VAL A 581 28.98 -1.85 15.60
CA VAL A 581 29.43 -3.18 16.06
C VAL A 581 30.69 -3.09 16.89
N THR A 582 30.78 -3.91 17.94
CA THR A 582 32.01 -4.07 18.74
C THR A 582 32.33 -5.54 18.85
N ILE A 583 33.49 -5.94 18.32
CA ILE A 583 34.01 -7.31 18.39
C ILE A 583 34.93 -7.40 19.61
N GLU A 584 34.60 -8.21 20.60
CA GLU A 584 35.34 -8.30 21.86
C GLU A 584 36.70 -8.98 21.69
N GLU A 585 36.73 -10.08 20.94
CA GLU A 585 37.91 -10.91 20.70
C GLU A 585 37.89 -11.51 19.29
N ALA A 586 39.09 -11.90 18.81
CA ALA A 586 39.23 -12.56 17.52
C ALA A 586 38.52 -13.91 17.54
N PRO A 587 37.75 -14.25 16.49
CA PRO A 587 37.13 -15.55 16.40
C PRO A 587 38.19 -16.62 16.11
N SER A 588 37.88 -17.89 16.36
CA SER A 588 38.76 -19.00 15.98
C SER A 588 38.83 -19.23 14.47
N GLU A 589 37.75 -18.88 13.76
CA GLU A 589 37.57 -19.06 12.33
C GLU A 589 36.88 -17.82 11.73
N ASN A 590 36.84 -17.70 10.40
CA ASN A 590 36.15 -16.60 9.75
C ASN A 590 34.65 -16.66 10.09
N THR A 591 34.13 -15.63 10.76
CA THR A 591 32.75 -15.63 11.28
C THR A 591 31.91 -14.57 10.55
N PRO A 592 30.68 -14.90 10.12
CA PRO A 592 29.74 -13.91 9.59
C PRO A 592 29.36 -12.90 10.67
N LEU A 593 29.30 -11.62 10.29
CA LEU A 593 28.84 -10.54 11.17
C LEU A 593 27.46 -10.04 10.74
N LEU A 594 27.34 -9.70 9.45
CA LEU A 594 26.13 -9.11 8.87
C LEU A 594 25.95 -9.66 7.45
N THR A 595 24.80 -10.28 7.22
CA THR A 595 24.45 -10.94 5.96
C THR A 595 23.12 -10.39 5.44
N ALA A 596 23.03 -10.10 4.15
CA ALA A 596 21.78 -9.84 3.45
C ALA A 596 21.34 -11.13 2.75
N VAL A 597 20.24 -11.71 3.24
CA VAL A 597 19.81 -13.09 2.99
C VAL A 597 18.65 -13.10 1.99
N LEU A 598 18.62 -14.03 1.03
CA LEU A 598 17.47 -14.29 0.16
C LEU A 598 16.61 -15.38 0.80
N VAL A 599 15.28 -15.19 0.86
CA VAL A 599 14.40 -16.15 1.54
C VAL A 599 13.95 -17.31 0.62
N ASP A 600 13.83 -17.09 -0.70
CA ASP A 600 12.97 -17.94 -1.54
C ASP A 600 13.59 -18.58 -2.80
N ALA A 601 14.86 -18.30 -3.16
CA ALA A 601 15.61 -19.01 -4.23
C ALA A 601 16.98 -18.36 -4.52
N GLY A 602 18.02 -19.19 -4.74
CA GLY A 602 19.37 -18.76 -5.14
C GLY A 602 20.36 -18.77 -3.96
N PRO A 603 21.61 -18.32 -4.15
CA PRO A 603 22.58 -18.32 -3.06
C PRO A 603 21.96 -17.66 -1.82
N GLU A 604 22.11 -18.29 -0.66
CA GLU A 604 21.45 -17.87 0.59
C GLU A 604 21.64 -16.38 0.90
N TYR A 605 22.67 -15.74 0.33
CA TYR A 605 22.97 -14.33 0.52
C TYR A 605 23.46 -13.64 -0.76
N PHE A 606 23.28 -12.32 -0.82
CA PHE A 606 23.80 -11.45 -1.88
C PHE A 606 24.81 -10.41 -1.38
N MET A 607 24.95 -10.26 -0.05
CA MET A 607 26.02 -9.50 0.58
C MET A 607 26.35 -10.11 1.93
N ARG A 608 27.63 -10.26 2.25
CA ARG A 608 28.11 -10.73 3.55
C ARG A 608 29.34 -9.94 3.99
N LEU A 609 29.32 -9.46 5.22
CA LEU A 609 30.46 -8.92 5.94
C LEU A 609 30.86 -9.91 7.03
N SER A 610 32.12 -10.32 7.02
CA SER A 610 32.72 -11.26 7.98
C SER A 610 33.95 -10.64 8.63
N TYR A 611 34.32 -11.20 9.77
CA TYR A 611 35.54 -10.87 10.49
C TYR A 611 36.34 -12.15 10.78
N THR A 612 37.65 -12.04 10.68
CA THR A 612 38.57 -13.18 10.64
C THR A 612 39.41 -13.28 11.90
N ALA A 613 39.99 -14.46 12.12
CA ALA A 613 40.89 -14.74 13.23
C ALA A 613 42.17 -13.87 13.24
N ASP A 614 42.59 -13.35 12.08
CA ASP A 614 43.76 -12.45 11.94
C ASP A 614 43.39 -10.95 11.99
N ASN A 615 42.24 -10.64 12.58
CA ASN A 615 41.71 -9.29 12.80
C ASN A 615 41.46 -8.50 11.52
N LYS A 616 40.96 -9.14 10.47
CA LYS A 616 40.63 -8.51 9.19
C LYS A 616 39.14 -8.60 8.87
N TRP A 617 38.64 -7.56 8.19
CA TRP A 617 37.34 -7.59 7.55
C TRP A 617 37.42 -8.34 6.22
N GLU A 618 36.38 -9.12 5.92
CA GLU A 618 36.17 -9.80 4.64
C GLU A 618 34.76 -9.52 4.11
N THR A 619 34.62 -9.39 2.79
CA THR A 619 33.34 -9.17 2.13
C THR A 619 33.11 -10.17 1.02
N MET A 620 31.88 -10.66 0.91
CA MET A 620 31.43 -11.54 -0.17
C MET A 620 30.15 -10.97 -0.78
N PHE A 621 30.10 -10.80 -2.10
CA PHE A 621 28.96 -10.23 -2.83
C PHE A 621 28.17 -11.26 -3.66
N LYS A 622 28.59 -12.53 -3.56
CA LYS A 622 28.01 -13.68 -4.25
C LYS A 622 28.49 -14.94 -3.55
N ASP A 623 27.80 -16.06 -3.78
CA ASP A 623 28.28 -17.41 -3.44
C ASP A 623 29.45 -17.85 -4.35
N ASP A 624 30.48 -17.01 -4.39
CA ASP A 624 31.78 -17.38 -4.90
C ASP A 624 32.62 -17.78 -3.69
N LYS A 625 33.24 -18.97 -3.72
CA LYS A 625 34.07 -19.52 -2.62
C LYS A 625 35.33 -18.68 -2.29
N LYS A 626 35.49 -17.48 -2.86
CA LYS A 626 36.65 -16.61 -2.65
C LYS A 626 36.22 -15.24 -2.15
N PRO A 627 36.71 -14.81 -0.97
CA PRO A 627 36.50 -13.45 -0.48
C PRO A 627 36.99 -12.41 -1.48
N THR A 628 36.22 -11.33 -1.62
CA THR A 628 36.63 -10.16 -2.40
C THR A 628 37.82 -9.51 -1.70
N THR A 629 38.97 -9.46 -2.36
CA THR A 629 40.33 -9.41 -1.76
C THR A 629 40.76 -8.06 -1.18
N LYS A 630 39.85 -7.26 -0.62
CA LYS A 630 40.17 -6.02 0.11
C LYS A 630 40.00 -6.22 1.59
N SER A 631 41.09 -6.62 2.22
CA SER A 631 41.16 -6.76 3.66
C SER A 631 41.60 -5.44 4.32
N ARG A 632 40.86 -5.03 5.36
CA ARG A 632 41.28 -3.97 6.28
C ARG A 632 41.30 -4.53 7.70
N PRO A 633 42.27 -4.13 8.54
CA PRO A 633 42.30 -4.56 9.92
C PRO A 633 41.16 -3.93 10.73
N TRP A 634 40.64 -4.67 11.70
CA TRP A 634 39.76 -4.17 12.76
C TRP A 634 40.46 -4.24 14.11
N VAL A 635 39.91 -3.54 15.11
CA VAL A 635 40.51 -3.46 16.45
C VAL A 635 39.55 -4.06 17.47
N PRO A 636 39.96 -5.07 18.25
CA PRO A 636 39.12 -5.61 19.32
C PRO A 636 38.68 -4.53 20.31
N LYS A 637 37.44 -4.65 20.81
CA LYS A 637 36.81 -3.75 21.80
C LYS A 637 36.63 -2.31 21.33
N LYS A 638 36.81 -2.06 20.03
CA LYS A 638 36.54 -0.78 19.40
C LYS A 638 35.21 -0.86 18.67
N GLU A 639 34.37 0.15 18.89
CA GLU A 639 33.17 0.32 18.08
C GLU A 639 33.54 0.71 16.64
N HIS A 640 33.01 -0.03 15.70
CA HIS A 640 33.09 0.22 14.27
C HIS A 640 31.69 0.45 13.71
N GLN A 641 31.56 1.44 12.82
CA GLN A 641 30.33 1.57 12.03
C GLN A 641 30.46 0.70 10.78
N VAL A 642 29.52 -0.22 10.58
CA VAL A 642 29.44 -1.05 9.38
C VAL A 642 28.22 -0.62 8.56
N ALA A 643 28.31 -0.71 7.23
CA ALA A 643 27.16 -0.50 6.38
C ALA A 643 27.16 -1.42 5.16
N LEU A 644 25.96 -1.91 4.81
CA LEU A 644 25.66 -2.56 3.54
C LEU A 644 24.83 -1.59 2.70
N MET A 645 25.18 -1.41 1.43
CA MET A 645 24.47 -0.52 0.53
C MET A 645 24.25 -1.19 -0.83
N LEU A 646 22.99 -1.26 -1.25
CA LEU A 646 22.56 -1.66 -2.58
C LEU A 646 22.13 -0.40 -3.35
N GLN A 647 22.65 -0.24 -4.57
CA GLN A 647 22.27 0.84 -5.48
C GLN A 647 22.06 0.26 -6.88
N GLY A 648 20.81 -0.04 -7.23
CA GLY A 648 20.48 -0.80 -8.44
C GLY A 648 21.10 -2.19 -8.38
N ASN A 649 22.02 -2.48 -9.30
CA ASN A 649 22.78 -3.74 -9.31
C ASN A 649 24.13 -3.63 -8.58
N LYS A 650 24.43 -2.53 -7.88
CA LYS A 650 25.73 -2.34 -7.24
C LYS A 650 25.64 -2.54 -5.74
N ALA A 651 26.30 -3.57 -5.23
CA ALA A 651 26.44 -3.80 -3.80
C ALA A 651 27.77 -3.27 -3.28
N SER A 652 27.76 -2.72 -2.08
CA SER A 652 28.95 -2.13 -1.47
C SER A 652 28.91 -2.24 0.05
N VAL A 653 30.09 -2.43 0.63
CA VAL A 653 30.28 -2.52 2.08
C VAL A 653 31.20 -1.40 2.54
N TYR A 654 30.82 -0.74 3.64
CA TYR A 654 31.60 0.34 4.22
C TYR A 654 31.92 0.04 5.68
N ILE A 655 33.14 0.44 6.07
CA ILE A 655 33.60 0.43 7.46
C ILE A 655 34.02 1.85 7.82
N ASP A 656 33.45 2.41 8.88
CA ASP A 656 33.76 3.74 9.39
C ASP A 656 33.66 4.83 8.32
N GLY A 657 32.61 4.78 7.50
CA GLY A 657 32.35 5.71 6.39
C GLY A 657 33.25 5.54 5.17
N LYS A 658 34.12 4.51 5.14
CA LYS A 658 35.02 4.24 4.02
C LYS A 658 34.66 2.91 3.36
N SER A 659 34.52 2.91 2.03
CA SER A 659 34.28 1.68 1.26
C SER A 659 35.39 0.66 1.53
N LEU A 660 34.97 -0.59 1.76
CA LEU A 660 35.77 -1.78 1.91
C LEU A 660 35.80 -2.58 0.60
N GLY A 661 34.61 -2.81 0.03
CA GLY A 661 34.39 -3.54 -1.21
C GLY A 661 33.17 -3.02 -1.95
N GLU A 662 33.16 -3.22 -3.26
CA GLU A 662 32.06 -2.88 -4.15
C GLU A 662 32.09 -3.87 -5.32
N GLU A 663 30.94 -4.42 -5.65
CA GLU A 663 30.76 -5.37 -6.74
C GLU A 663 29.36 -5.23 -7.37
N GLU A 664 29.25 -5.60 -8.64
CA GLU A 664 27.94 -5.73 -9.27
C GLU A 664 27.30 -7.04 -8.80
N THR A 665 26.13 -6.95 -8.17
CA THR A 665 25.36 -8.12 -7.77
C THR A 665 24.86 -8.88 -9.00
N PRO A 666 24.59 -10.19 -8.87
CA PRO A 666 23.95 -10.96 -9.93
C PRO A 666 22.49 -10.54 -10.23
N LEU A 667 21.98 -9.50 -9.57
CA LEU A 667 20.65 -8.95 -9.81
C LEU A 667 20.62 -8.33 -11.21
N LYS A 668 19.81 -8.92 -12.09
CA LYS A 668 19.51 -8.32 -13.39
C LYS A 668 18.73 -7.03 -13.10
N GLY A 669 19.21 -5.89 -13.60
CA GLY A 669 18.81 -4.55 -13.16
C GLY A 669 17.34 -4.14 -13.27
N GLU A 670 16.44 -5.05 -13.67
CA GLU A 670 14.99 -4.84 -13.73
C GLU A 670 14.20 -5.78 -12.79
N THR A 671 14.80 -6.84 -12.24
CA THR A 671 14.09 -7.78 -11.34
C THR A 671 14.29 -7.38 -9.88
N PRO A 672 13.22 -7.01 -9.15
CA PRO A 672 13.27 -6.79 -7.70
C PRO A 672 13.78 -8.05 -6.96
N LEU A 673 14.53 -7.86 -5.87
CA LEU A 673 14.65 -8.87 -4.81
C LEU A 673 13.25 -9.24 -4.29
N GLU A 674 12.81 -10.47 -4.57
CA GLU A 674 11.44 -10.89 -4.24
C GLU A 674 11.21 -11.03 -2.75
N LEU A 675 12.10 -11.68 -2.01
CA LEU A 675 12.05 -11.80 -0.55
C LEU A 675 13.46 -11.78 0.02
N PHE A 676 13.69 -10.94 1.02
CA PHE A 676 15.00 -10.82 1.65
C PHE A 676 14.91 -10.24 3.06
N GLY A 677 15.98 -10.45 3.82
CA GLY A 677 16.16 -9.93 5.16
C GLY A 677 17.63 -9.69 5.49
N PHE A 678 17.87 -9.24 6.72
CA PHE A 678 19.21 -9.05 7.27
C PHE A 678 19.42 -9.98 8.47
N CYS A 679 20.58 -10.61 8.50
CA CYS A 679 21.02 -11.45 9.61
C CYS A 679 22.24 -10.80 10.28
N PHE A 680 22.22 -10.70 11.60
CA PHE A 680 23.43 -10.49 12.39
C PHE A 680 23.78 -11.77 13.15
N GLY A 681 25.05 -12.19 13.12
CA GLY A 681 25.51 -13.41 13.82
C GLY A 681 25.17 -14.70 13.09
N ALA A 682 24.83 -15.74 13.85
CA ALA A 682 24.40 -17.02 13.32
C ALA A 682 22.91 -16.97 13.02
N CYS A 683 22.58 -17.11 11.75
CA CYS A 683 21.21 -17.31 11.32
C CYS A 683 21.24 -18.43 10.31
N ASP A 684 21.39 -19.64 10.82
CA ASP A 684 21.26 -20.84 10.01
C ASP A 684 19.77 -20.94 9.63
N ILE A 685 19.51 -20.96 8.32
CA ILE A 685 18.25 -21.50 7.79
C ILE A 685 18.63 -22.95 7.53
N ASP A 686 18.55 -23.80 8.56
CA ASP A 686 18.95 -25.19 8.42
C ASP A 686 18.10 -25.87 7.33
N ASP A 687 18.76 -26.39 6.30
CA ASP A 687 18.24 -27.29 5.27
C ASP A 687 17.95 -28.70 5.87
N ASP A 688 17.32 -28.77 7.05
CA ASP A 688 16.98 -30.02 7.71
C ASP A 688 15.69 -30.62 7.11
N ASP A 689 15.72 -30.94 5.81
CA ASP A 689 14.78 -31.83 5.11
C ASP A 689 15.49 -32.48 3.90
N ASP A 690 16.69 -33.04 4.11
CA ASP A 690 17.30 -34.00 3.17
C ASP A 690 17.90 -35.20 3.92
N ASP A 691 17.11 -35.80 4.83
CA ASP A 691 17.23 -37.23 5.12
C ASP A 691 16.64 -38.01 3.92
N GLY A 692 17.27 -37.83 2.76
CA GLY A 692 17.15 -38.69 1.60
C GLY A 692 17.72 -40.06 1.96
N GLY A 693 16.87 -40.88 2.59
CA GLY A 693 17.07 -42.32 2.63
C GLY A 693 17.03 -42.86 1.21
N ASP A 694 18.21 -42.88 0.57
CA ASP A 694 18.53 -43.69 -0.60
C ASP A 694 18.31 -45.17 -0.23
N ASP A 695 17.07 -45.63 -0.38
CA ASP A 695 16.70 -47.05 -0.31
C ASP A 695 16.56 -47.59 -1.75
N ASP A 696 17.65 -47.47 -2.52
CA ASP A 696 17.87 -48.15 -3.80
C ASP A 696 18.26 -49.61 -3.56
N GLY A 697 17.32 -50.37 -3.01
CA GLY A 697 17.35 -51.83 -2.95
C GLY A 697 17.06 -52.45 -4.33
N GLY A 698 17.99 -52.31 -5.26
CA GLY A 698 17.95 -52.89 -6.61
C GLY A 698 19.26 -53.60 -6.95
N GLY A 699 19.59 -54.66 -6.21
CA GLY A 699 20.73 -55.53 -6.48
C GLY A 699 20.29 -56.88 -7.04
N ASP A 700 20.44 -57.05 -8.35
CA ASP A 700 20.46 -58.37 -9.01
C ASP A 700 21.63 -59.20 -8.48
N GLY A 701 21.41 -60.49 -8.23
CA GLY A 701 22.48 -61.40 -7.84
C GLY A 701 21.96 -62.78 -7.47
N ASP A 702 21.72 -63.61 -8.49
CA ASP A 702 21.43 -65.03 -8.38
C ASP A 702 22.55 -65.79 -7.63
N ASP A 703 22.08 -66.70 -6.78
CA ASP A 703 22.57 -68.05 -6.56
C ASP A 703 23.94 -68.33 -5.90
N ASP A 704 23.80 -69.10 -4.81
CA ASP A 704 24.59 -70.25 -4.40
C ASP A 704 25.74 -70.08 -3.37
N ASP A 705 25.40 -70.62 -2.20
CA ASP A 705 26.16 -71.63 -1.45
C ASP A 705 27.06 -71.21 -0.28
N GLU A 706 26.50 -71.57 0.88
CA GLU A 706 27.08 -72.41 1.94
C GLU A 706 27.88 -71.77 3.10
N ASP A 707 27.28 -72.04 4.27
CA ASP A 707 27.88 -72.46 5.52
C ASP A 707 28.25 -71.45 6.62
N SER A 708 27.21 -71.21 7.42
CA SER A 708 27.09 -71.66 8.82
C SER A 708 27.64 -70.77 9.96
N PRO A 709 26.94 -70.77 11.11
CA PRO A 709 26.88 -69.63 12.04
C PRO A 709 27.55 -69.93 13.39
N GLU A 710 27.85 -68.92 14.20
CA GLU A 710 27.81 -69.07 15.67
C GLU A 710 27.76 -67.73 16.43
N GLU A 711 27.05 -67.81 17.54
CA GLU A 711 26.51 -66.77 18.41
C GLU A 711 27.57 -66.05 19.29
N SER A 712 27.30 -64.79 19.68
CA SER A 712 27.33 -64.38 21.11
C SER A 712 26.96 -62.90 21.33
N SER A 713 25.83 -62.74 22.01
CA SER A 713 25.48 -61.85 23.15
C SER A 713 25.70 -60.31 23.13
N PRO A 714 24.74 -59.53 23.69
CA PRO A 714 24.78 -58.07 23.75
C PRO A 714 25.58 -57.59 24.96
N GLU A 715 26.53 -56.68 24.76
CA GLU A 715 27.28 -56.05 25.86
C GLU A 715 26.83 -54.59 26.05
N GLU A 716 26.37 -54.30 27.27
CA GLU A 716 26.00 -52.99 27.78
C GLU A 716 27.16 -52.00 27.65
N ALA A 717 26.98 -50.92 26.88
CA ALA A 717 27.92 -49.80 26.87
C ALA A 717 27.43 -48.71 27.83
N SER A 718 28.12 -48.61 28.97
CA SER A 718 28.02 -47.56 29.99
C SER A 718 28.16 -46.14 29.40
N PRO A 719 27.61 -45.09 30.05
CA PRO A 719 27.65 -43.73 29.51
C PRO A 719 29.11 -43.25 29.45
N LYS A 720 29.57 -42.90 28.24
CA LYS A 720 30.85 -42.20 28.09
C LYS A 720 30.76 -40.86 28.80
N GLU A 721 31.49 -40.72 29.90
CA GLU A 721 31.82 -39.44 30.51
C GLU A 721 32.27 -38.44 29.44
N SER A 722 31.55 -37.34 29.34
CA SER A 722 31.91 -36.19 28.52
C SER A 722 33.24 -35.63 29.03
N SER A 723 34.26 -35.73 28.18
CA SER A 723 35.58 -35.17 28.41
C SER A 723 35.50 -33.64 28.36
N PRO A 724 36.16 -32.89 29.27
CA PRO A 724 36.09 -31.44 29.28
C PRO A 724 36.96 -30.87 28.15
N LYS A 725 36.33 -30.62 26.99
CA LYS A 725 36.92 -29.88 25.86
C LYS A 725 35.89 -28.96 25.18
N GLU A 726 35.01 -28.31 25.96
CA GLU A 726 34.20 -27.17 25.52
C GLU A 726 34.89 -25.83 25.82
N ILE A 727 36.05 -25.57 25.22
CA ILE A 727 36.69 -24.23 25.27
C ILE A 727 37.00 -23.77 23.83
N GLY A 728 36.08 -24.03 22.92
CA GLY A 728 36.09 -23.50 21.55
C GLY A 728 34.69 -23.06 21.19
N LYS A 729 34.55 -22.06 20.33
CA LYS A 729 33.30 -21.45 19.83
C LYS A 729 32.73 -20.31 20.69
N LYS A 730 33.33 -19.12 20.65
CA LYS A 730 32.65 -17.90 21.14
C LYS A 730 32.88 -16.75 20.16
N SER A 731 31.91 -16.52 19.27
CA SER A 731 31.71 -15.19 18.69
C SER A 731 31.22 -14.28 19.81
N ARG A 732 31.87 -13.13 20.00
CA ARG A 732 31.48 -12.15 21.01
C ARG A 732 31.39 -10.80 20.36
N VAL A 733 30.19 -10.51 19.87
CA VAL A 733 29.89 -9.30 19.11
C VAL A 733 28.76 -8.57 19.81
N THR A 734 28.90 -7.26 19.96
CA THR A 734 27.80 -6.39 20.36
C THR A 734 27.33 -5.60 19.15
N VAL A 735 26.05 -5.72 18.80
CA VAL A 735 25.40 -4.96 17.72
C VAL A 735 24.48 -3.93 18.35
N THR A 736 24.62 -2.66 17.96
CA THR A 736 23.76 -1.58 18.45
C THR A 736 23.38 -0.62 17.33
N ASN A 737 22.24 0.06 17.52
CA ASN A 737 21.76 1.16 16.67
C ASN A 737 21.81 0.84 15.17
N VAL A 738 20.87 0.04 14.72
CA VAL A 738 20.73 -0.35 13.32
C VAL A 738 19.77 0.63 12.63
N PHE A 739 20.19 1.24 11.53
CA PHE A 739 19.40 2.17 10.73
C PHE A 739 19.23 1.63 9.31
N LEU A 740 17.99 1.57 8.83
CA LEU A 740 17.66 1.10 7.48
C LEU A 740 17.08 2.24 6.64
N TYR A 741 17.69 2.52 5.49
CA TYR A 741 17.26 3.56 4.55
C TYR A 741 16.83 2.98 3.21
N ASN A 742 15.83 3.55 2.55
CA ASN A 742 15.36 3.21 1.19
C ASN A 742 16.13 3.90 0.06
N ARG A 743 17.35 4.36 0.35
CA ARG A 743 18.20 5.10 -0.59
C ARG A 743 19.67 4.92 -0.27
N PRO A 744 20.57 5.15 -1.24
CA PRO A 744 21.99 5.26 -0.94
C PRO A 744 22.27 6.47 -0.04
N LEU A 745 23.12 6.28 0.97
CA LEU A 745 23.65 7.37 1.79
C LEU A 745 25.00 7.85 1.26
N ASN A 746 25.25 9.16 1.39
CA ASN A 746 26.56 9.71 1.11
C ASN A 746 27.49 9.64 2.36
N PRO A 747 28.82 9.79 2.20
CA PRO A 747 29.75 9.71 3.33
C PRO A 747 29.49 10.71 4.46
N THR A 748 28.95 11.89 4.15
CA THR A 748 28.59 12.91 5.17
C THR A 748 27.44 12.43 6.03
N GLU A 749 26.42 11.81 5.43
CA GLU A 749 25.28 11.23 6.12
C GLU A 749 25.71 10.06 7.03
N MET A 750 26.55 9.16 6.53
CA MET A 750 27.10 8.05 7.33
C MET A 750 27.92 8.56 8.53
N THR A 751 28.71 9.62 8.31
CA THR A 751 29.49 10.26 9.38
C THR A 751 28.56 10.88 10.43
N ALA A 752 27.44 11.49 10.02
CA ALA A 752 26.47 12.04 10.97
C ALA A 752 25.82 10.95 11.83
N ILE A 753 25.48 9.80 11.25
CA ILE A 753 24.97 8.62 11.98
C ILE A 753 26.00 8.10 12.98
N LYS A 754 27.29 8.11 12.61
CA LYS A 754 28.39 7.67 13.47
C LYS A 754 28.62 8.62 14.64
N ASP A 755 28.75 9.90 14.33
CA ASP A 755 29.13 10.92 15.31
C ASP A 755 27.99 11.27 16.27
N ARG A 756 26.73 11.11 15.82
CA ARG A 756 25.50 11.46 16.55
C ARG A 756 25.60 12.82 17.23
N LYS A 757 26.13 13.81 16.52
CA LYS A 757 26.43 15.13 17.06
C LYS A 757 25.11 15.86 17.38
N PRO A 758 24.88 16.24 18.64
CA PRO A 758 23.74 17.08 18.98
C PRO A 758 23.78 18.38 18.18
N VAL A 759 22.67 18.74 17.56
CA VAL A 759 22.49 20.03 16.91
C VAL A 759 22.40 21.07 18.02
N SER A 760 23.36 22.01 18.07
CA SER A 760 23.30 23.10 19.04
C SER A 760 22.06 23.95 18.76
N THR A 761 21.05 23.85 19.62
CA THR A 761 19.95 24.80 19.68
C THR A 761 20.52 26.14 20.10
N ARG A 762 20.79 27.02 19.12
CA ARG A 762 21.05 28.44 19.42
C ARG A 762 19.83 28.95 20.17
N ALA A 763 20.00 29.32 21.44
CA ALA A 763 18.96 29.98 22.22
C ALA A 763 18.40 31.14 21.38
N PRO A 764 17.09 31.43 21.42
CA PRO A 764 16.54 32.59 20.75
C PRO A 764 17.37 33.79 21.21
N GLU A 765 18.02 34.47 20.26
CA GLU A 765 18.76 35.68 20.56
C GLU A 765 17.81 36.59 21.36
N PRO A 766 18.23 37.13 22.53
CA PRO A 766 17.34 37.98 23.30
C PRO A 766 16.93 39.11 22.37
N GLN A 767 15.64 39.21 22.05
CA GLN A 767 15.13 40.39 21.39
C GLN A 767 15.57 41.57 22.25
N VAL A 768 16.51 42.35 21.72
CA VAL A 768 16.96 43.59 22.35
C VAL A 768 15.69 44.40 22.53
N LYS A 769 15.25 44.53 23.79
CA LYS A 769 14.22 45.49 24.18
C LYS A 769 14.74 46.86 23.75
N ILE A 770 14.31 47.31 22.57
CA ILE A 770 14.39 48.71 22.22
C ILE A 770 13.45 49.40 23.18
N ALA A 771 14.02 49.93 24.27
CA ALA A 771 13.30 50.73 25.23
C ALA A 771 12.65 51.91 24.50
N PRO A 772 11.35 52.19 24.71
CA PRO A 772 10.73 53.34 24.11
C PRO A 772 11.37 54.59 24.71
N LYS A 773 11.97 55.41 23.84
CA LYS A 773 12.51 56.73 24.19
C LYS A 773 11.36 57.59 24.73
N PRO A 774 11.50 58.26 25.90
CA PRO A 774 10.43 59.07 26.46
C PRO A 774 10.26 60.33 25.60
N VAL A 775 9.10 60.48 24.96
CA VAL A 775 8.71 61.73 24.29
C VAL A 775 7.82 62.51 25.25
N ALA A 776 8.25 63.74 25.53
CA ALA A 776 7.66 64.69 26.47
C ALA A 776 6.24 65.15 26.05
N PRO A 777 5.40 65.64 27.00
CA PRO A 777 3.98 65.87 26.74
C PRO A 777 3.65 67.23 26.12
N ALA A 778 2.75 67.16 25.13
CA ALA A 778 1.65 68.05 24.74
C ALA A 778 1.81 69.59 24.71
N ALA A 779 1.46 70.17 23.55
CA ALA A 779 0.64 71.39 23.45
C ALA A 779 -0.21 71.38 22.14
N PRO A 780 -1.43 71.98 22.12
CA PRO A 780 -2.56 71.47 21.33
C PRO A 780 -3.16 72.41 20.25
N ALA A 781 -4.01 71.80 19.39
CA ALA A 781 -5.12 72.36 18.57
C ALA A 781 -4.71 73.28 17.39
N VAL A 782 -5.39 73.33 16.22
CA VAL A 782 -6.82 73.32 15.86
C VAL A 782 -6.98 73.01 14.32
N PRO A 783 -8.16 73.02 13.65
CA PRO A 783 -8.99 71.86 13.26
C PRO A 783 -9.25 71.69 11.73
N GLY A 784 -9.81 70.54 11.32
CA GLY A 784 -10.24 70.26 9.93
C GLY A 784 -11.66 70.74 9.58
N PRO A 785 -12.11 70.57 8.31
CA PRO A 785 -13.52 70.75 7.92
C PRO A 785 -14.25 69.45 7.50
N ARG A 786 -15.29 69.16 8.28
CA ARG A 786 -16.64 68.58 8.06
C ARG A 786 -17.03 67.79 6.78
N GLU A 787 -17.50 66.58 7.09
CA GLU A 787 -18.69 65.78 6.65
C GLU A 787 -19.65 66.27 5.56
N VAL A 788 -20.11 65.33 4.71
CA VAL A 788 -21.54 65.05 4.40
C VAL A 788 -21.73 63.56 4.02
N PRO A 789 -22.76 62.81 4.51
CA PRO A 789 -22.95 61.38 4.25
C PRO A 789 -24.19 60.98 3.39
N ALA A 790 -24.14 59.73 2.90
CA ALA A 790 -25.20 58.74 2.60
C ALA A 790 -26.17 58.89 1.39
N ALA A 791 -26.15 57.87 0.49
CA ALA A 791 -27.33 57.18 -0.07
C ALA A 791 -26.93 55.91 -0.88
N PRO A 792 -27.67 54.78 -0.80
CA PRO A 792 -27.41 53.56 -1.58
C PRO A 792 -28.36 53.39 -2.79
N GLY A 793 -27.93 52.72 -3.86
CA GLY A 793 -28.84 52.37 -4.96
C GLY A 793 -28.24 51.71 -6.22
N ARG A 794 -28.54 50.41 -6.35
CA ARG A 794 -29.13 49.74 -7.53
C ARG A 794 -28.29 49.37 -8.77
N THR A 795 -28.55 48.12 -9.16
CA THR A 795 -28.21 47.31 -10.34
C THR A 795 -28.41 47.96 -11.72
N THR A 796 -27.57 47.62 -12.72
CA THR A 796 -27.98 47.43 -14.13
C THR A 796 -26.97 46.58 -14.92
N VAL A 797 -27.51 45.72 -15.79
CA VAL A 797 -26.91 44.77 -16.74
C VAL A 797 -26.47 45.47 -18.05
N GLY A 798 -25.41 44.96 -18.71
CA GLY A 798 -25.10 45.20 -20.14
C GLY A 798 -23.82 44.47 -20.56
N ARG A 799 -23.87 43.28 -21.17
CA ARG A 799 -23.99 42.95 -22.61
C ARG A 799 -22.73 43.22 -23.46
N THR A 800 -21.98 42.13 -23.70
CA THR A 800 -21.23 41.67 -24.89
C THR A 800 -20.61 42.66 -25.88
N ALA A 801 -19.32 42.46 -26.20
CA ALA A 801 -18.78 42.57 -27.56
C ALA A 801 -17.54 41.66 -27.75
N ASN A 802 -17.59 40.83 -28.80
CA ASN A 802 -16.51 40.00 -29.34
C ASN A 802 -15.36 40.85 -29.88
N THR A 803 -14.11 40.34 -29.82
CA THR A 803 -13.15 40.51 -30.92
C THR A 803 -12.17 39.33 -30.98
N GLN A 804 -11.94 38.86 -32.20
CA GLN A 804 -11.17 37.70 -32.65
C GLN A 804 -9.66 37.99 -32.82
N HIS A 805 -8.92 36.91 -33.11
CA HIS A 805 -7.58 36.80 -33.75
C HIS A 805 -6.36 36.87 -32.82
N ALA A 806 -5.26 36.14 -32.99
CA ALA A 806 -4.81 34.98 -33.78
C ALA A 806 -3.34 34.69 -33.31
N PRO A 807 -2.72 33.52 -33.59
CA PRO A 807 -1.55 33.00 -32.87
C PRO A 807 -0.19 33.21 -33.58
N ALA A 808 0.91 33.13 -32.82
CA ALA A 808 2.32 33.02 -33.24
C ALA A 808 3.15 32.76 -31.95
N GLU A 809 4.28 32.06 -31.87
CA GLU A 809 5.17 31.42 -32.82
C GLU A 809 6.15 30.51 -32.05
N ARG A 810 6.67 29.53 -32.77
CA ARG A 810 7.64 28.50 -32.40
C ARG A 810 9.05 29.08 -32.23
N LEU A 811 9.78 28.71 -31.17
CA LEU A 811 11.24 28.70 -31.17
C LEU A 811 11.78 27.44 -30.49
N THR A 812 12.48 26.65 -31.31
CA THR A 812 13.29 25.48 -30.96
C THR A 812 14.64 25.91 -30.38
N SER A 813 15.13 25.25 -29.33
CA SER A 813 16.57 25.05 -29.14
C SER A 813 16.83 23.80 -28.28
N ALA A 814 17.57 22.87 -28.88
CA ALA A 814 18.15 21.70 -28.22
C ALA A 814 19.41 22.08 -27.40
N GLY A 815 19.77 21.26 -26.42
CA GLY A 815 21.11 21.29 -25.82
C GLY A 815 21.24 20.71 -24.41
N ASN A 816 21.58 19.41 -24.36
CA ASN A 816 22.44 18.69 -23.41
C ASN A 816 22.26 18.72 -21.87
N GLU A 817 22.13 17.50 -21.36
CA GLU A 817 22.73 16.88 -20.16
C GLU A 817 23.64 17.75 -19.28
N GLY A 818 23.35 17.72 -17.97
CA GLY A 818 24.24 18.22 -16.93
C GLY A 818 23.65 18.03 -15.54
N THR A 819 24.15 17.02 -14.83
CA THR A 819 24.00 16.76 -13.39
C THR A 819 23.97 18.04 -12.53
N ALA A 820 22.98 18.18 -11.64
CA ALA A 820 23.01 19.19 -10.59
C ALA A 820 22.64 18.58 -9.23
N ARG A 821 23.67 18.39 -8.40
CA ARG A 821 23.57 18.62 -6.96
C ARG A 821 23.51 20.14 -6.79
N GLU A 822 22.52 20.68 -6.07
CA GLU A 822 22.74 21.93 -5.34
C GLU A 822 21.77 22.10 -4.17
N LYS A 823 22.36 22.41 -3.01
CA LYS A 823 21.73 23.10 -1.90
C LYS A 823 21.55 24.57 -2.29
N GLY A 824 20.50 25.20 -1.77
CA GLY A 824 20.54 26.64 -1.48
C GLY A 824 19.33 27.42 -1.96
N ASP A 825 18.45 27.71 -1.01
CA ASP A 825 17.96 29.04 -0.64
C ASP A 825 17.43 30.02 -1.70
N GLY A 826 16.23 30.54 -1.41
CA GLY A 826 15.82 31.90 -1.75
C GLY A 826 15.12 32.12 -3.08
N GLY A 827 13.81 32.39 -3.04
CA GLY A 827 13.13 33.01 -4.19
C GLY A 827 11.60 33.03 -4.10
N ALA A 828 11.07 34.01 -3.40
CA ALA A 828 9.64 34.31 -3.31
C ALA A 828 9.01 34.72 -4.65
N ASN A 829 7.77 34.27 -4.90
CA ASN A 829 6.66 34.85 -5.68
C ASN A 829 5.56 33.77 -5.67
N GLY A 830 4.29 33.94 -5.33
CA GLY A 830 3.45 35.08 -4.98
C GLY A 830 2.01 34.53 -5.04
N ASP A 831 1.34 34.53 -3.89
CA ASP A 831 -0.11 34.47 -3.59
C ASP A 831 -1.11 33.75 -4.55
N ALA A 832 -1.80 32.74 -4.00
CA ALA A 832 -3.27 32.65 -3.98
C ALA A 832 -3.80 31.54 -3.04
N GLY A 833 -4.04 31.91 -1.78
CA GLY A 833 -5.24 31.56 -0.98
C GLY A 833 -5.65 30.09 -0.73
N SER A 834 -5.33 29.59 0.48
CA SER A 834 -6.32 28.90 1.31
C SER A 834 -6.10 29.28 2.78
N ALA A 835 -7.13 29.86 3.38
CA ALA A 835 -7.09 30.48 4.69
C ALA A 835 -7.22 29.42 5.80
N TYR A 836 -6.16 29.21 6.58
CA TYR A 836 -6.32 28.79 7.98
C TYR A 836 -6.40 30.04 8.85
N GLY A 837 -7.64 30.39 9.20
CA GLY A 837 -7.94 31.43 10.18
C GLY A 837 -7.27 31.11 11.52
N ARG A 838 -6.46 32.07 11.98
CA ARG A 838 -6.04 32.18 13.37
C ARG A 838 -7.27 32.40 14.25
N GLU A 839 -7.75 31.35 14.90
CA GLU A 839 -8.49 31.47 16.16
C GLU A 839 -7.47 31.62 17.28
N LEU A 840 -7.31 32.86 17.74
CA LEU A 840 -6.70 33.22 19.01
C LEU A 840 -7.69 32.84 20.13
N LEU A 841 -7.49 31.70 20.77
CA LEU A 841 -8.11 31.38 22.06
C LEU A 841 -7.02 31.08 23.09
N PRO A 842 -6.99 31.76 24.25
CA PRO A 842 -5.98 31.55 25.27
C PRO A 842 -6.40 30.38 26.16
N LEU A 843 -5.77 29.22 26.02
CA LEU A 843 -5.78 28.22 27.09
C LEU A 843 -4.51 28.41 27.93
N LEU A 844 -4.58 29.40 28.83
CA LEU A 844 -3.76 29.48 30.02
C LEU A 844 -4.28 28.46 31.04
N LEU A 845 -3.35 27.83 31.75
CA LEU A 845 -3.50 26.89 32.88
C LEU A 845 -3.55 25.41 32.50
N LEU A 846 -2.36 24.78 32.50
CA LEU A 846 -2.07 23.56 33.27
C LEU A 846 -0.55 23.35 33.26
N LEU A 847 0.15 24.19 34.03
CA LEU A 847 1.53 23.97 34.46
C LEU A 847 1.60 24.25 35.96
N GLY A 848 2.05 23.25 36.70
CA GLY A 848 2.68 23.42 38.01
C GLY A 848 1.75 23.38 39.22
N LEU A 849 1.70 22.21 39.88
CA LEU A 849 1.64 22.14 41.33
C LEU A 849 2.26 20.81 41.80
N TRP A 850 3.57 20.84 41.97
CA TRP A 850 4.27 20.04 42.97
C TRP A 850 4.09 20.71 44.33
N GLY A 851 3.80 19.94 45.38
CA GLY A 851 3.70 20.47 46.75
C GLY A 851 3.21 19.45 47.78
N PHE A 852 4.15 18.64 48.27
CA PHE A 852 4.25 17.96 49.59
C PHE A 852 3.04 18.01 50.56
N ALA A 853 2.69 16.84 51.11
CA ALA A 853 2.90 16.54 52.53
C ALA A 853 2.56 15.07 52.86
N THR A 854 3.50 14.44 53.56
CA THR A 854 3.46 13.14 54.22
C THR A 854 2.53 13.11 55.43
N ALA A 855 1.72 12.06 55.52
CA ALA A 855 1.40 11.30 56.75
C ALA A 855 0.99 9.88 56.33
#